data_AF-A0A4U0S014-F1
#
_entry.id   AF-A0A4U0S014-F1
#
_cell.length_a   1.000
_cell.length_b   1.000
_cell.length_c   1.000
_cell.angle_alpha   90.00
_cell.angle_beta   90.00
_cell.angle_gamma   90.00
#
_symmetry.space_group_name_H-M   'P 1'
#
loop_
_entity.id
_entity.type
_entity.pdbx_description
1 polymer ?
#
loop_
_entity_poly.entity_id
_entity_poly.type
_entity_poly.pdbx_seq_one_letter_code
_entity_poly.pdbx_strand_id
1 'polypeptide(L)'
;MRGNFQRVTERGGWGAHRTVGAAARAAGDGAVVSVQPGVYRESLVLDHDVTVVAEKGPGTVRLLATHGPAVSVTGGRAVLKDLVIEGVSARDAAVLVRGGSPVLEGCEIAGGRVEVAHDGSAELRGCTVRDASGSGVHLTGTASAVLEDCTVRSVEGHGLTLDDAARVESRRTTVERTTGCGVLMAGESTGVFDDCSIGHTGEAAVLVIAPARPLLRECRLHDAKAQGLRVEDASRPAPSPAPAGDDEESAAGRDERRTRLEKCEILRTGEEGALLGGSADVRLLDCHVKETGGAGIVATGSCRVRLDDVRLVDVTATGLAVMDKARVAVQGGTIARTGANGVHGAGQSYVLLTGSEISGTGYSAVHLGSGCRAELRDCRVLDSAQHGVRVENGADLLAEDVRVERARMTGVDIEQADAVLRRCVVAEAAVGIRLETRHRPLLEDCEVRSSGRSGIEVAPATGAVVFGGLVDASGSAGVFLDDGSEAVIENLEITQSKGSGLVLWSRARPRIRSVRVSGTGKNGIYAHEESAGVLEDCTVSETGFPALYFGVRAAPVLRRCLVRDTAEDLSQAEDAAPVLEDCHSSGVKAATLPEVGESGAVAVSATGARRAGPERQANSDRDGEPATGEDQLPRLLAQLEELAGLERVKQDVASLVKVMRLVKRRQEAGLQPPPLSRHLVLAGNPGTGKTTVARLYGQILAALGLLSRGHLVEADRGSLVGEYVGHTAPKTTAVFRRALGGVLFIDEAYALVPVGQSTDFGQEAVATLVKLMEDHRDDVVVIAAGYPGDMERFIDSNPGLASRFSRTLSFDDYSSADLVEIVQYQAAHHEYRLHEDTVTALLRYFDSVERTERFGNGRTARQVFQRMTEQHAQRVADLEDPDTADLALVLPQDLPPVVL
;
A
#
# COMPACT_ATOMS: atom_id res chain seq x y z
N MET A 1 72.81 43.37 -1.52
CA MET A 1 71.43 43.23 -2.00
C MET A 1 70.54 42.95 -0.80
N ARG A 2 69.91 43.99 -0.27
CA ARG A 2 68.97 43.92 0.86
C ARG A 2 67.64 43.46 0.26
N GLY A 3 67.19 42.25 0.59
CA GLY A 3 65.89 41.75 0.11
C GLY A 3 64.76 42.71 0.49
N ASN A 4 63.80 42.90 -0.42
CA ASN A 4 62.61 43.74 -0.30
C ASN A 4 61.71 43.31 0.88
N PHE A 5 62.15 43.58 2.11
CA PHE A 5 61.39 43.35 3.35
C PHE A 5 60.87 44.69 3.88
N GLN A 6 59.55 44.86 3.91
CA GLN A 6 58.89 45.99 4.56
C GLN A 6 58.34 45.54 5.90
N ARG A 7 58.64 46.26 7.00
CA ARG A 7 58.18 45.94 8.36
C ARG A 7 57.19 46.98 8.87
N VAL A 8 56.03 46.52 9.34
CA VAL A 8 54.92 47.36 9.83
C VAL A 8 54.77 47.19 11.35
N THR A 9 54.62 48.31 12.08
CA THR A 9 54.46 48.30 13.55
C THR A 9 53.38 49.28 14.04
N GLU A 10 52.66 48.92 15.10
CA GLU A 10 51.72 49.80 15.82
C GLU A 10 52.43 50.92 16.60
N ARG A 11 51.69 51.93 17.09
CA ARG A 11 52.20 53.11 17.81
C ARG A 11 53.23 52.73 18.90
N GLY A 12 54.49 53.10 18.69
CA GLY A 12 55.59 52.91 19.65
C GLY A 12 56.68 51.92 19.21
N GLY A 13 56.51 51.20 18.10
CA GLY A 13 57.50 50.25 17.55
C GLY A 13 58.48 50.85 16.53
N TRP A 14 59.61 50.16 16.28
CA TRP A 14 60.57 50.47 15.23
C TRP A 14 60.17 49.77 13.91
N GLY A 15 59.42 50.45 13.03
CA GLY A 15 59.00 49.98 11.70
C GLY A 15 59.07 51.08 10.63
N ALA A 16 59.21 50.69 9.35
CA ALA A 16 59.33 51.64 8.23
C ALA A 16 57.98 52.26 7.82
N HIS A 17 56.87 51.59 8.12
CA HIS A 17 55.51 52.02 7.78
C HIS A 17 54.57 51.86 8.97
N ARG A 18 53.57 52.76 9.06
CA ARG A 18 52.57 52.80 10.14
C ARG A 18 51.26 52.07 9.81
N THR A 19 51.06 51.72 8.54
CA THR A 19 49.88 51.00 8.05
C THR A 19 50.35 49.93 7.06
N VAL A 20 49.62 48.83 6.99
CA VAL A 20 49.87 47.70 6.10
C VAL A 20 49.71 48.14 4.64
N GLY A 21 48.69 48.94 4.32
CA GLY A 21 48.46 49.45 2.97
C GLY A 21 49.50 50.45 2.47
N ALA A 22 50.14 51.21 3.37
CA ALA A 22 51.29 52.04 2.99
C ALA A 22 52.53 51.20 2.67
N ALA A 23 52.76 50.12 3.42
CA ALA A 23 53.85 49.19 3.16
C ALA A 23 53.65 48.38 1.88
N ALA A 24 52.42 47.90 1.63
CA ALA A 24 52.07 47.17 0.42
C ALA A 24 52.26 48.03 -0.83
N ARG A 25 51.78 49.28 -0.85
CA ARG A 25 51.98 50.20 -1.99
C ARG A 25 53.43 50.63 -2.22
N ALA A 26 54.25 50.63 -1.18
CA ALA A 26 55.68 50.97 -1.27
C ALA A 26 56.54 49.75 -1.61
N ALA A 27 55.98 48.54 -1.52
CA ALA A 27 56.62 47.31 -1.93
C ALA A 27 56.65 47.25 -3.47
N GLY A 28 57.74 46.72 -4.03
CA GLY A 28 57.76 46.34 -5.45
C GLY A 28 57.20 44.93 -5.63
N ASP A 29 56.93 44.55 -6.88
CA ASP A 29 56.42 43.22 -7.23
C ASP A 29 57.23 42.08 -6.57
N GLY A 30 56.52 41.15 -5.94
CA GLY A 30 57.05 40.01 -5.22
C GLY A 30 57.63 40.31 -3.83
N ALA A 31 57.51 41.54 -3.32
CA ALA A 31 58.02 41.90 -2.00
C ALA A 31 57.24 41.25 -0.85
N VAL A 32 57.91 41.11 0.31
CA VAL A 32 57.31 40.57 1.54
C VAL A 32 57.14 41.68 2.58
N VAL A 33 55.90 41.88 2.99
CA VAL A 33 55.47 42.79 4.06
C VAL A 33 55.24 41.97 5.34
N SER A 34 56.17 42.07 6.28
CA SER A 34 56.08 41.41 7.60
C SER A 34 55.40 42.35 8.60
N VAL A 35 54.28 41.91 9.17
CA VAL A 35 53.44 42.73 10.06
C VAL A 35 53.60 42.27 11.51
N GLN A 36 53.98 43.20 12.40
CA GLN A 36 54.06 42.91 13.84
C GLN A 36 52.67 42.70 14.44
N PRO A 37 52.56 41.95 15.55
CA PRO A 37 51.30 41.79 16.27
C PRO A 37 50.65 43.13 16.59
N GLY A 38 49.34 43.22 16.38
CA GLY A 38 48.60 44.47 16.59
C GLY A 38 47.26 44.52 15.87
N VAL A 39 46.52 45.59 16.15
CA VAL A 39 45.23 45.88 15.51
C VAL A 39 45.39 47.05 14.55
N TYR A 40 45.20 46.77 13.26
CA TYR A 40 45.38 47.71 12.17
C TYR A 40 44.00 48.08 11.62
N ARG A 41 43.59 49.33 11.83
CA ARG A 41 42.30 49.86 11.36
C ARG A 41 42.46 50.56 10.02
N GLU A 42 42.36 49.79 8.94
CA GLU A 42 42.49 50.27 7.57
C GLU A 42 41.81 49.30 6.58
N SER A 43 41.59 49.77 5.35
CA SER A 43 41.18 48.93 4.22
C SER A 43 42.35 48.78 3.25
N LEU A 44 42.74 47.54 2.97
CA LEU A 44 43.88 47.19 2.13
C LEU A 44 43.43 47.01 0.68
N VAL A 45 44.11 47.70 -0.25
CA VAL A 45 43.90 47.53 -1.69
C VAL A 45 45.18 46.93 -2.29
N LEU A 46 45.03 45.82 -3.02
CA LEU A 46 46.11 45.06 -3.63
C LEU A 46 45.88 44.99 -5.14
N ASP A 47 46.84 45.51 -5.90
CA ASP A 47 46.78 45.65 -7.36
C ASP A 47 48.01 45.06 -8.08
N HIS A 48 48.97 44.52 -7.33
CA HIS A 48 50.21 43.93 -7.82
C HIS A 48 50.68 42.78 -6.90
N ASP A 49 51.77 42.12 -7.28
CA ASP A 49 52.30 40.95 -6.57
C ASP A 49 52.94 41.37 -5.24
N VAL A 50 52.34 40.97 -4.12
CA VAL A 50 52.89 41.27 -2.78
C VAL A 50 52.49 40.20 -1.77
N THR A 51 53.40 39.83 -0.88
CA THR A 51 53.12 38.90 0.23
C THR A 51 52.98 39.68 1.53
N VAL A 52 51.86 39.56 2.23
CA VAL A 52 51.64 40.13 3.57
C VAL A 52 51.52 38.99 4.57
N VAL A 53 52.38 38.98 5.59
CA VAL A 53 52.48 37.90 6.57
C VAL A 53 52.48 38.43 8.00
N ALA A 54 51.75 37.76 8.90
CA ALA A 54 51.85 37.99 10.33
C ALA A 54 53.18 37.46 10.89
N GLU A 55 54.03 38.34 11.45
CA GLU A 55 55.39 37.98 11.86
C GLU A 55 55.43 36.92 12.99
N LYS A 56 54.41 36.88 13.84
CA LYS A 56 54.32 35.96 14.98
C LYS A 56 53.28 34.85 14.79
N GLY A 57 52.82 34.64 13.56
CA GLY A 57 51.87 33.59 13.21
C GLY A 57 50.39 33.97 13.40
N PRO A 58 49.48 32.99 13.28
CA PRO A 58 48.03 33.21 13.21
C PRO A 58 47.46 33.96 14.41
N GLY A 59 46.45 34.79 14.19
CA GLY A 59 45.74 35.51 15.24
C GLY A 59 46.48 36.72 15.81
N THR A 60 47.75 36.92 15.46
CA THR A 60 48.56 38.01 16.03
C THR A 60 48.33 39.37 15.35
N VAL A 61 47.90 39.36 14.07
CA VAL A 61 47.64 40.56 13.28
C VAL A 61 46.16 40.62 12.92
N ARG A 62 45.48 41.70 13.32
CA ARG A 62 44.07 41.94 13.00
C ARG A 62 43.91 43.15 12.09
N LEU A 63 43.41 42.94 10.88
CA LEU A 63 43.00 43.97 9.93
C LEU A 63 41.50 44.25 10.11
N LEU A 64 41.17 45.41 10.65
CA LEU A 64 39.79 45.86 10.83
C LEU A 64 39.45 46.91 9.78
N ALA A 65 38.47 46.61 8.92
CA ALA A 65 38.00 47.56 7.93
C ALA A 65 37.46 48.84 8.58
N THR A 66 37.76 49.99 7.98
CA THR A 66 37.16 51.28 8.38
C THR A 66 35.98 51.68 7.51
N HIS A 67 35.97 51.25 6.24
CA HIS A 67 34.89 51.42 5.28
C HIS A 67 35.00 50.37 4.17
N GLY A 68 33.87 49.88 3.65
CA GLY A 68 33.88 48.85 2.60
C GLY A 68 34.65 47.59 2.99
N PRO A 69 35.23 46.84 2.02
CA PRO A 69 35.99 45.64 2.31
C PRO A 69 37.28 45.92 3.09
N ALA A 70 37.65 45.00 3.98
CA ALA A 70 38.93 45.01 4.68
C ALA A 70 40.09 44.76 3.71
N VAL A 71 39.86 43.89 2.72
CA VAL A 71 40.80 43.61 1.64
C VAL A 71 40.06 43.69 0.30
N SER A 72 40.59 44.47 -0.62
CA SER A 72 40.14 44.53 -2.01
C SER A 72 41.30 44.17 -2.93
N VAL A 73 41.10 43.16 -3.79
CA VAL A 73 42.09 42.75 -4.79
C VAL A 73 41.56 43.08 -6.18
N THR A 74 42.32 43.87 -6.92
CA THR A 74 41.97 44.32 -8.28
C THR A 74 42.92 43.78 -9.34
N GLY A 75 44.07 43.22 -8.95
CA GLY A 75 45.07 42.66 -9.87
C GLY A 75 46.24 42.01 -9.12
N GLY A 76 47.08 41.28 -9.86
CA GLY A 76 48.26 40.59 -9.33
C GLY A 76 47.95 39.30 -8.54
N ARG A 77 49.01 38.67 -8.05
CA ARG A 77 49.01 37.47 -7.22
C ARG A 77 49.45 37.81 -5.79
N ALA A 78 48.60 38.52 -5.06
CA ALA A 78 48.88 38.84 -3.67
C ALA A 78 48.75 37.61 -2.77
N VAL A 79 49.64 37.47 -1.79
CA VAL A 79 49.61 36.38 -0.79
C VAL A 79 49.35 36.98 0.58
N LEU A 80 48.29 36.54 1.27
CA LEU A 80 47.93 36.96 2.61
C LEU A 80 48.05 35.76 3.54
N LYS A 81 48.92 35.86 4.55
CA LYS A 81 49.25 34.72 5.42
C LYS A 81 49.05 35.04 6.90
N ASP A 82 48.31 34.16 7.58
CA ASP A 82 48.12 34.14 9.04
C ASP A 82 47.45 35.42 9.60
N LEU A 83 46.61 36.07 8.79
CA LEU A 83 45.93 37.32 9.13
C LEU A 83 44.50 37.08 9.63
N VAL A 84 44.06 37.88 10.60
CA VAL A 84 42.63 38.02 10.93
C VAL A 84 42.08 39.23 10.17
N ILE A 85 41.11 39.01 9.30
CA ILE A 85 40.50 40.01 8.42
C ILE A 85 39.06 40.22 8.85
N GLU A 86 38.71 41.41 9.31
CA GLU A 86 37.37 41.72 9.84
C GLU A 86 36.69 42.83 9.03
N GLY A 87 35.55 42.50 8.44
CA GLY A 87 34.71 43.46 7.71
C GLY A 87 33.96 44.43 8.62
N VAL A 88 33.40 45.49 8.03
CA VAL A 88 32.60 46.49 8.78
C VAL A 88 31.21 45.95 9.14
N SER A 89 30.69 45.06 8.30
CA SER A 89 29.30 44.59 8.33
C SER A 89 29.25 43.17 7.81
N ALA A 90 28.56 42.28 8.54
CA ALA A 90 28.35 40.89 8.14
C ALA A 90 27.68 40.76 6.75
N ARG A 91 26.94 41.78 6.29
CA ARG A 91 26.28 41.81 4.98
C ARG A 91 27.18 42.25 3.83
N ASP A 92 28.36 42.78 4.11
CA ASP A 92 29.28 43.26 3.09
C ASP A 92 30.45 42.27 2.89
N ALA A 93 31.21 42.45 1.81
CA ALA A 93 32.43 41.69 1.61
C ALA A 93 33.51 42.13 2.61
N ALA A 94 34.06 41.21 3.38
CA ALA A 94 35.30 41.44 4.14
C ALA A 94 36.51 41.34 3.21
N VAL A 95 36.47 40.39 2.26
CA VAL A 95 37.45 40.24 1.19
C VAL A 95 36.71 40.31 -0.13
N LEU A 96 37.09 41.24 -1.01
CA LEU A 96 36.52 41.42 -2.33
C LEU A 96 37.60 41.23 -3.40
N VAL A 97 37.43 40.25 -4.28
CA VAL A 97 38.31 39.98 -5.41
C VAL A 97 37.56 40.30 -6.69
N ARG A 98 37.96 41.37 -7.38
CA ARG A 98 37.39 41.77 -8.68
C ARG A 98 38.27 41.41 -9.86
N GLY A 99 39.53 41.09 -9.61
CA GLY A 99 40.54 40.72 -10.59
C GLY A 99 41.80 40.19 -9.89
N GLY A 100 42.67 39.52 -10.64
CA GLY A 100 43.87 38.86 -10.10
C GLY A 100 43.60 37.48 -9.52
N SER A 101 44.60 36.95 -8.78
CA SER A 101 44.61 35.59 -8.23
C SER A 101 45.19 35.53 -6.81
N PRO A 102 44.61 36.22 -5.81
CA PRO A 102 45.13 36.20 -4.45
C PRO A 102 45.12 34.82 -3.81
N VAL A 103 46.12 34.56 -2.97
CA VAL A 103 46.24 33.38 -2.11
C VAL A 103 46.10 33.80 -0.66
N LEU A 104 45.10 33.26 0.04
CA LEU A 104 44.92 33.42 1.49
C LEU A 104 45.33 32.10 2.15
N GLU A 105 46.29 32.15 3.07
CA GLU A 105 46.82 30.97 3.78
C GLU A 105 46.69 31.18 5.30
N GLY A 106 45.99 30.28 5.99
CA GLY A 106 45.85 30.35 7.46
C GLY A 106 45.08 31.58 7.96
N CYS A 107 44.36 32.28 7.08
CA CYS A 107 43.63 33.49 7.44
C CYS A 107 42.27 33.20 8.08
N GLU A 108 41.87 34.06 9.01
CA GLU A 108 40.54 34.08 9.61
C GLU A 108 39.76 35.29 9.11
N ILE A 109 38.70 35.07 8.33
CA ILE A 109 37.83 36.10 7.78
C ILE A 109 36.54 36.14 8.61
N ALA A 110 36.22 37.30 9.18
CA ALA A 110 35.06 37.51 10.04
C ALA A 110 34.31 38.80 9.70
N GLY A 111 33.04 38.89 10.12
CA GLY A 111 32.25 40.12 10.01
C GLY A 111 32.01 40.56 8.56
N GLY A 112 31.93 39.61 7.64
CA GLY A 112 31.68 39.83 6.21
C GLY A 112 32.05 38.60 5.38
N ARG A 113 31.60 38.58 4.12
CA ARG A 113 31.82 37.45 3.20
C ARG A 113 33.15 37.53 2.45
N VAL A 114 33.58 36.42 1.88
CA VAL A 114 34.57 36.42 0.79
C VAL A 114 33.79 36.47 -0.53
N GLU A 115 33.99 37.52 -1.32
CA GLU A 115 33.34 37.69 -2.61
C GLU A 115 34.37 37.68 -3.74
N VAL A 116 34.20 36.79 -4.71
CA VAL A 116 34.97 36.77 -5.96
C VAL A 116 33.99 37.05 -7.09
N ALA A 117 34.21 38.16 -7.78
CA ALA A 117 33.32 38.65 -8.82
C ALA A 117 34.06 38.82 -10.15
N HIS A 118 33.27 38.94 -11.22
CA HIS A 118 33.76 39.14 -12.59
C HIS A 118 34.66 37.99 -13.06
N ASP A 119 35.91 38.27 -13.42
CA ASP A 119 36.94 37.32 -13.87
C ASP A 119 38.02 37.07 -12.80
N GLY A 120 37.76 37.48 -11.57
CA GLY A 120 38.64 37.23 -10.43
C GLY A 120 38.81 35.75 -10.13
N SER A 121 39.99 35.39 -9.61
CA SER A 121 40.27 34.06 -9.07
C SER A 121 40.76 34.17 -7.63
N ALA A 122 40.46 33.22 -6.76
CA ALA A 122 40.98 33.24 -5.38
C ALA A 122 41.35 31.85 -4.90
N GLU A 123 42.40 31.75 -4.10
CA GLU A 123 42.85 30.50 -3.48
C GLU A 123 42.85 30.67 -1.95
N LEU A 124 42.08 29.84 -1.26
CA LEU A 124 41.97 29.83 0.19
C LEU A 124 42.53 28.48 0.69
N ARG A 125 43.54 28.54 1.57
CA ARG A 125 44.22 27.36 2.13
C ARG A 125 44.22 27.44 3.65
N GLY A 126 43.60 26.49 4.34
CA GLY A 126 43.56 26.49 5.81
C GLY A 126 42.79 27.70 6.39
N CYS A 127 41.92 28.32 5.60
CA CYS A 127 41.20 29.53 6.01
C CYS A 127 39.90 29.22 6.75
N THR A 128 39.53 30.10 7.69
CA THR A 128 38.21 30.08 8.34
C THR A 128 37.41 31.31 7.93
N VAL A 129 36.22 31.14 7.39
CA VAL A 129 35.25 32.20 7.12
C VAL A 129 34.09 32.08 8.10
N ARG A 130 33.77 33.15 8.85
CA ARG A 130 32.70 33.13 9.85
C ARG A 130 31.93 34.43 10.00
N ASP A 131 30.76 34.33 10.63
CA ASP A 131 29.92 35.47 11.02
C ASP A 131 29.58 36.40 9.85
N ALA A 132 29.27 35.78 8.70
CA ALA A 132 28.78 36.45 7.50
C ALA A 132 27.24 36.36 7.45
N SER A 133 26.62 37.32 6.78
CA SER A 133 25.18 37.39 6.51
C SER A 133 24.96 37.39 4.98
N GLY A 134 24.00 36.60 4.51
CA GLY A 134 23.75 36.32 3.10
C GLY A 134 24.53 35.12 2.57
N SER A 135 25.86 35.24 2.44
CA SER A 135 26.73 34.14 2.01
C SER A 135 28.08 34.18 2.70
N GLY A 136 28.68 33.03 3.01
CA GLY A 136 30.04 32.96 3.57
C GLY A 136 31.09 33.22 2.48
N VAL A 137 31.02 32.44 1.42
CA VAL A 137 31.81 32.63 0.19
C VAL A 137 30.84 32.76 -0.99
N HIS A 138 31.01 33.79 -1.81
CA HIS A 138 30.13 34.07 -2.94
C HIS A 138 30.97 34.25 -4.22
N LEU A 139 30.68 33.44 -5.23
CA LEU A 139 31.27 33.51 -6.57
C LEU A 139 30.19 33.91 -7.59
N THR A 140 30.45 34.94 -8.39
CA THR A 140 29.51 35.46 -9.41
C THR A 140 30.25 35.85 -10.69
N GLY A 141 29.54 35.92 -11.81
CA GLY A 141 30.10 36.13 -13.14
C GLY A 141 30.85 34.89 -13.64
N THR A 142 32.14 35.05 -13.95
CA THR A 142 33.03 33.97 -14.42
C THR A 142 34.11 33.64 -13.40
N ALA A 143 33.89 34.06 -12.15
CA ALA A 143 34.85 33.94 -11.06
C ALA A 143 35.22 32.48 -10.79
N SER A 144 36.45 32.27 -10.32
CA SER A 144 36.93 30.95 -9.90
C SER A 144 37.48 30.97 -8.48
N ALA A 145 37.29 29.90 -7.72
CA ALA A 145 37.93 29.76 -6.43
C ALA A 145 38.41 28.33 -6.15
N VAL A 146 39.55 28.24 -5.45
CA VAL A 146 40.08 26.99 -4.88
C VAL A 146 40.01 27.10 -3.36
N LEU A 147 39.33 26.16 -2.71
CA LEU A 147 39.24 26.06 -1.26
C LEU A 147 39.89 24.74 -0.84
N GLU A 148 40.99 24.80 -0.09
CA GLU A 148 41.69 23.62 0.43
C GLU A 148 41.80 23.71 1.95
N ASP A 149 41.32 22.69 2.65
CA ASP A 149 41.37 22.60 4.12
C ASP A 149 40.67 23.81 4.80
N CYS A 150 39.59 24.31 4.20
CA CYS A 150 38.86 25.48 4.67
C CYS A 150 37.69 25.14 5.59
N THR A 151 37.30 26.10 6.44
CA THR A 151 36.07 26.02 7.24
C THR A 151 35.20 27.26 7.00
N VAL A 152 33.97 27.07 6.53
CA VAL A 152 32.95 28.11 6.43
C VAL A 152 31.88 27.82 7.48
N ARG A 153 31.72 28.71 8.47
CA ARG A 153 30.87 28.42 9.63
C ARG A 153 30.08 29.61 10.15
N SER A 154 28.94 29.36 10.79
CA SER A 154 28.16 30.42 11.47
C SER A 154 27.70 31.51 10.50
N VAL A 155 27.09 31.10 9.39
CA VAL A 155 26.60 32.02 8.35
C VAL A 155 25.08 32.19 8.47
N GLU A 156 24.63 33.43 8.58
CA GLU A 156 23.21 33.80 8.47
C GLU A 156 22.83 33.87 6.99
N GLY A 157 22.62 32.72 6.35
CA GLY A 157 22.35 32.57 4.94
C GLY A 157 22.99 31.29 4.41
N HIS A 158 23.61 31.36 3.25
CA HIS A 158 24.24 30.21 2.58
C HIS A 158 25.74 30.10 2.88
N GLY A 159 26.28 28.90 3.04
CA GLY A 159 27.71 28.72 3.29
C GLY A 159 28.55 29.15 2.08
N LEU A 160 28.35 28.47 0.96
CA LEU A 160 28.97 28.76 -0.33
C LEU A 160 27.88 28.99 -1.39
N THR A 161 27.98 30.08 -2.12
CA THR A 161 27.05 30.44 -3.20
C THR A 161 27.80 30.61 -4.51
N LEU A 162 27.32 29.93 -5.56
CA LEU A 162 27.77 30.09 -6.93
C LEU A 162 26.59 30.49 -7.82
N ASP A 163 26.76 31.54 -8.60
CA ASP A 163 25.80 31.96 -9.61
C ASP A 163 26.50 32.26 -10.95
N ASP A 164 25.72 32.59 -11.98
CA ASP A 164 26.19 32.83 -13.34
C ASP A 164 27.01 31.64 -13.87
N ALA A 165 28.27 31.84 -14.31
CA ALA A 165 29.16 30.80 -14.82
C ALA A 165 30.38 30.59 -13.89
N ALA A 166 30.19 30.82 -12.59
CA ALA A 166 31.24 30.71 -11.59
C ALA A 166 31.72 29.25 -11.41
N ARG A 167 32.99 29.10 -10.98
CA ARG A 167 33.63 27.80 -10.78
C ARG A 167 34.25 27.66 -9.40
N VAL A 168 34.10 26.50 -8.77
CA VAL A 168 34.79 26.19 -7.53
C VAL A 168 35.44 24.83 -7.56
N GLU A 169 36.64 24.74 -6.99
CA GLU A 169 37.27 23.49 -6.58
C GLU A 169 37.44 23.52 -5.07
N SER A 170 36.79 22.61 -4.36
CA SER A 170 36.77 22.56 -2.91
C SER A 170 37.26 21.19 -2.45
N ARG A 171 38.30 21.16 -1.63
CA ARG A 171 38.90 19.93 -1.11
C ARG A 171 39.01 20.00 0.41
N ARG A 172 38.61 18.94 1.10
CA ARG A 172 38.69 18.85 2.58
C ARG A 172 38.09 20.07 3.30
N THR A 173 37.03 20.63 2.71
CA THR A 173 36.38 21.83 3.23
C THR A 173 35.15 21.48 4.04
N THR A 174 35.01 22.12 5.20
CA THR A 174 33.84 21.97 6.08
C THR A 174 32.93 23.19 5.96
N VAL A 175 31.65 22.98 5.67
CA VAL A 175 30.61 24.01 5.69
C VAL A 175 29.60 23.63 6.76
N GLU A 176 29.48 24.46 7.80
CA GLU A 176 28.61 24.13 8.94
C GLU A 176 27.85 25.32 9.55
N ARG A 177 26.74 25.02 10.22
CA ARG A 177 25.96 26.01 11.01
C ARG A 177 25.52 27.19 10.15
N THR A 178 24.79 26.90 9.09
CA THR A 178 24.18 27.88 8.18
C THR A 178 22.69 27.99 8.44
N THR A 179 22.10 29.18 8.35
CA THR A 179 20.63 29.32 8.49
C THR A 179 19.89 28.98 7.19
N GLY A 180 20.54 29.05 6.04
CA GLY A 180 20.06 28.55 4.75
C GLY A 180 20.83 27.29 4.30
N CYS A 181 20.99 27.13 2.99
CA CYS A 181 21.73 26.00 2.40
C CYS A 181 23.24 26.00 2.71
N GLY A 182 23.87 24.82 2.78
CA GLY A 182 25.32 24.71 2.91
C GLY A 182 26.04 25.16 1.64
N VAL A 183 25.67 24.56 0.52
CA VAL A 183 26.11 24.96 -0.83
C VAL A 183 24.88 25.27 -1.68
N LEU A 184 24.86 26.45 -2.29
CA LEU A 184 23.86 26.87 -3.28
C LEU A 184 24.55 27.08 -4.63
N MET A 185 24.09 26.37 -5.65
CA MET A 185 24.58 26.52 -7.02
C MET A 185 23.43 26.84 -7.96
N ALA A 186 23.57 27.94 -8.70
CA ALA A 186 22.63 28.41 -9.71
C ALA A 186 23.36 28.81 -11.00
N GLY A 187 22.60 29.21 -12.02
CA GLY A 187 23.15 29.55 -13.33
C GLY A 187 23.83 28.36 -14.02
N GLU A 188 24.83 28.65 -14.85
CA GLU A 188 25.71 27.67 -15.49
C GLU A 188 26.94 27.33 -14.62
N SER A 189 26.83 27.52 -13.30
CA SER A 189 27.96 27.27 -12.40
C SER A 189 28.37 25.80 -12.33
N THR A 190 29.67 25.57 -12.13
CA THR A 190 30.27 24.24 -12.01
C THR A 190 31.11 24.14 -10.77
N GLY A 191 31.11 22.99 -10.09
CA GLY A 191 31.85 22.82 -8.85
C GLY A 191 32.36 21.41 -8.67
N VAL A 192 33.60 21.26 -8.22
CA VAL A 192 34.16 19.97 -7.77
C VAL A 192 34.35 20.04 -6.27
N PHE A 193 33.76 19.10 -5.54
CA PHE A 193 33.86 18.98 -4.10
C PHE A 193 34.45 17.61 -3.77
N ASP A 194 35.59 17.59 -3.11
CA ASP A 194 36.33 16.37 -2.75
C ASP A 194 36.53 16.30 -1.24
N ASP A 195 36.05 15.21 -0.63
CA ASP A 195 36.18 14.98 0.82
C ASP A 195 35.65 16.17 1.65
N CYS A 196 34.54 16.77 1.20
CA CYS A 196 33.90 17.88 1.89
C CYS A 196 32.86 17.40 2.90
N SER A 197 32.73 18.12 4.01
CA SER A 197 31.69 17.90 5.01
C SER A 197 30.73 19.09 5.01
N ILE A 198 29.48 18.88 4.65
CA ILE A 198 28.46 19.93 4.54
C ILE A 198 27.32 19.55 5.46
N GLY A 199 27.08 20.32 6.52
CA GLY A 199 26.02 19.96 7.45
C GLY A 199 25.61 21.01 8.46
N HIS A 200 24.69 20.64 9.36
CA HIS A 200 24.06 21.57 10.31
C HIS A 200 23.45 22.80 9.59
N THR A 201 22.68 22.54 8.53
CA THR A 201 22.10 23.56 7.64
C THR A 201 20.65 23.80 7.98
N GLY A 202 20.19 25.05 7.83
CA GLY A 202 18.80 25.43 8.09
C GLY A 202 17.83 25.04 6.98
N GLU A 203 18.35 24.77 5.78
CA GLU A 203 17.63 24.22 4.62
C GLU A 203 18.37 22.97 4.10
N ALA A 204 18.52 22.82 2.78
CA ALA A 204 19.24 21.70 2.18
C ALA A 204 20.75 21.79 2.42
N ALA A 205 21.46 20.65 2.53
CA ALA A 205 22.92 20.67 2.59
C ALA A 205 23.49 21.18 1.25
N VAL A 206 22.99 20.65 0.14
CA VAL A 206 23.33 21.11 -1.22
C VAL A 206 22.05 21.37 -2.01
N LEU A 207 21.91 22.61 -2.51
CA LEU A 207 20.85 23.03 -3.42
C LEU A 207 21.45 23.33 -4.79
N VAL A 208 20.95 22.61 -5.80
CA VAL A 208 21.28 22.80 -7.21
C VAL A 208 20.05 23.32 -7.94
N ILE A 209 20.13 24.55 -8.42
CA ILE A 209 19.15 25.13 -9.31
C ILE A 209 19.68 24.93 -10.74
N ALA A 210 18.97 24.12 -11.52
CA ALA A 210 19.35 23.83 -12.90
C ALA A 210 19.50 25.14 -13.70
N PRO A 211 20.52 25.26 -14.58
CA PRO A 211 21.34 24.18 -15.16
C PRO A 211 22.70 23.91 -14.48
N ALA A 212 22.91 24.31 -13.23
CA ALA A 212 24.18 24.13 -12.52
C ALA A 212 24.61 22.66 -12.38
N ARG A 213 25.93 22.40 -12.31
CA ARG A 213 26.51 21.04 -12.45
C ARG A 213 27.64 20.75 -11.46
N PRO A 214 27.30 20.34 -10.23
CA PRO A 214 28.31 19.90 -9.28
C PRO A 214 28.71 18.44 -9.45
N LEU A 215 29.99 18.18 -9.18
CA LEU A 215 30.56 16.86 -8.90
C LEU A 215 30.99 16.82 -7.43
N LEU A 216 30.38 15.93 -6.66
CA LEU A 216 30.76 15.64 -5.28
C LEU A 216 31.39 14.26 -5.22
N ARG A 217 32.57 14.15 -4.63
CA ARG A 217 33.27 12.88 -4.42
C ARG A 217 33.66 12.74 -2.96
N GLU A 218 33.34 11.59 -2.38
CA GLU A 218 33.68 11.26 -0.99
C GLU A 218 33.16 12.29 0.04
N CYS A 219 32.11 13.05 -0.34
CA CYS A 219 31.53 14.08 0.51
C CYS A 219 30.48 13.52 1.48
N ARG A 220 30.34 14.19 2.62
CA ARG A 220 29.30 13.92 3.63
C ARG A 220 28.31 15.08 3.69
N LEU A 221 27.05 14.79 3.39
CA LEU A 221 25.93 15.72 3.51
C LEU A 221 25.11 15.31 4.74
N HIS A 222 25.14 16.10 5.81
CA HIS A 222 24.61 15.63 7.09
C HIS A 222 23.91 16.69 7.95
N ASP A 223 23.02 16.26 8.85
CA ASP A 223 22.37 17.15 9.83
C ASP A 223 21.67 18.36 9.16
N ALA A 224 21.04 18.14 8.01
CA ALA A 224 20.29 19.15 7.28
C ALA A 224 18.85 19.22 7.82
N LYS A 225 18.32 20.41 8.09
CA LYS A 225 16.92 20.55 8.53
C LYS A 225 15.89 20.15 7.46
N ALA A 226 16.26 20.26 6.18
CA ALA A 226 15.44 19.80 5.06
C ALA A 226 16.13 18.60 4.37
N GLN A 227 16.51 18.74 3.10
CA GLN A 227 17.14 17.66 2.33
C GLN A 227 18.66 17.61 2.42
N GLY A 228 19.26 16.45 2.16
CA GLY A 228 20.69 16.36 1.90
C GLY A 228 21.06 16.96 0.55
N LEU A 229 20.37 16.52 -0.51
CA LEU A 229 20.50 17.05 -1.86
C LEU A 229 19.13 17.51 -2.37
N ARG A 230 19.03 18.74 -2.85
CA ARG A 230 17.86 19.23 -3.57
C ARG A 230 18.26 19.70 -4.96
N VAL A 231 17.58 19.17 -5.99
CA VAL A 231 17.76 19.62 -7.37
C VAL A 231 16.41 20.09 -7.91
N GLU A 232 16.37 21.34 -8.37
CA GLU A 232 15.14 21.97 -8.87
C GLU A 232 15.42 22.78 -10.14
N ASP A 233 14.39 23.02 -10.94
CA ASP A 233 14.50 23.93 -12.07
C ASP A 233 14.48 25.38 -11.60
N ALA A 234 15.12 26.26 -12.36
CA ALA A 234 14.91 27.69 -12.18
C ALA A 234 13.41 28.02 -12.32
N SER A 235 12.90 28.88 -11.44
CA SER A 235 11.50 29.34 -11.45
C SER A 235 11.10 30.16 -12.70
N ARG A 236 12.02 30.33 -13.66
CA ARG A 236 11.74 30.80 -15.01
C ARG A 236 11.82 29.62 -15.99
N PRO A 237 10.86 29.47 -16.91
CA PRO A 237 10.95 28.44 -17.94
C PRO A 237 12.23 28.68 -18.76
N ALA A 238 13.19 27.77 -18.64
CA ALA A 238 14.26 27.67 -19.62
C ALA A 238 13.61 27.49 -21.00
N PRO A 239 14.18 28.08 -22.07
CA PRO A 239 13.70 27.80 -23.42
C PRO A 239 13.70 26.29 -23.64
N SER A 240 12.59 25.79 -24.19
CA SER A 240 12.35 24.36 -24.44
C SER A 240 13.62 23.70 -24.97
N PRO A 241 14.14 22.64 -24.32
CA PRO A 241 15.09 21.79 -25.00
C PRO A 241 14.43 21.29 -26.30
N ALA A 242 15.18 21.33 -27.40
CA ALA A 242 14.75 20.70 -28.63
C ALA A 242 14.41 19.21 -28.35
N PRO A 243 13.44 18.61 -29.06
CA PRO A 243 13.16 17.20 -28.90
C PRO A 243 14.44 16.40 -29.17
N ALA A 244 15.05 15.87 -28.12
CA ALA A 244 16.13 14.93 -28.25
C ALA A 244 15.53 13.66 -28.85
N GLY A 245 15.86 13.38 -30.11
CA GLY A 245 15.59 12.10 -30.72
C GLY A 245 16.18 10.97 -29.88
N ASP A 246 15.58 9.79 -29.99
CA ASP A 246 16.04 8.53 -29.41
C ASP A 246 17.34 8.05 -30.09
N ASP A 247 18.37 8.91 -30.17
CA ASP A 247 19.64 8.60 -30.78
C ASP A 247 20.75 8.44 -29.72
N GLU A 248 21.48 7.34 -29.89
CA GLU A 248 22.68 6.90 -29.18
C GLU A 248 23.83 7.92 -29.31
N GLU A 249 23.73 9.07 -28.63
CA GLU A 249 24.89 9.94 -28.43
C GLU A 249 25.80 9.39 -27.32
N SER A 250 27.08 9.22 -27.66
CA SER A 250 28.19 8.72 -26.82
C SER A 250 28.08 9.06 -25.32
N ALA A 251 28.21 8.01 -24.48
CA ALA A 251 28.12 8.07 -23.02
C ALA A 251 29.04 9.11 -22.37
N ALA A 252 30.19 9.43 -22.98
CA ALA A 252 31.16 10.39 -22.42
C ALA A 252 30.64 11.84 -22.42
N GLY A 253 29.92 12.27 -23.46
CA GLY A 253 29.44 13.65 -23.59
C GLY A 253 28.19 13.97 -22.76
N ARG A 254 27.43 12.93 -22.37
CA ARG A 254 26.28 13.04 -21.44
C ARG A 254 26.69 13.03 -19.97
N ASP A 255 27.88 12.54 -19.62
CA ASP A 255 28.32 12.42 -18.21
C ASP A 255 28.86 13.76 -17.66
N GLU A 256 29.30 14.67 -18.53
CA GLU A 256 29.80 16.02 -18.18
C GLU A 256 28.68 17.05 -17.95
N ARG A 257 27.41 16.70 -18.20
CA ARG A 257 26.28 17.65 -18.17
C ARG A 257 25.32 17.50 -17.00
N ARG A 258 25.60 16.60 -16.04
CA ARG A 258 24.67 16.20 -14.98
C ARG A 258 25.23 16.46 -13.58
N THR A 259 24.35 16.53 -12.58
CA THR A 259 24.74 16.54 -11.16
C THR A 259 25.24 15.14 -10.77
N ARG A 260 26.43 15.05 -10.17
CA ARG A 260 27.09 13.77 -9.85
C ARG A 260 27.50 13.69 -8.39
N LEU A 261 27.15 12.59 -7.76
CA LEU A 261 27.65 12.21 -6.44
C LEU A 261 28.34 10.85 -6.55
N GLU A 262 29.57 10.75 -6.06
CA GLU A 262 30.37 9.52 -6.08
C GLU A 262 30.88 9.23 -4.67
N LYS A 263 30.59 8.05 -4.13
CA LYS A 263 31.01 7.63 -2.79
C LYS A 263 30.59 8.60 -1.69
N CYS A 264 29.48 9.31 -1.90
CA CYS A 264 28.95 10.27 -0.95
C CYS A 264 28.04 9.61 0.08
N GLU A 265 28.02 10.17 1.29
CA GLU A 265 27.04 9.84 2.32
C GLU A 265 26.04 10.98 2.51
N ILE A 266 24.75 10.65 2.53
CA ILE A 266 23.67 11.55 2.91
C ILE A 266 23.02 10.98 4.18
N LEU A 267 23.09 11.71 5.29
CA LEU A 267 22.59 11.19 6.55
C LEU A 267 21.98 12.23 7.49
N ARG A 268 21.04 11.81 8.35
CA ARG A 268 20.37 12.69 9.33
C ARG A 268 19.76 13.93 8.68
N THR A 269 18.86 13.71 7.73
CA THR A 269 18.09 14.78 7.07
C THR A 269 16.74 14.94 7.75
N GLY A 270 16.23 16.17 7.86
CA GLY A 270 14.90 16.43 8.42
C GLY A 270 13.75 16.04 7.49
N GLU A 271 13.98 16.07 6.17
CA GLU A 271 13.05 15.64 5.13
C GLU A 271 13.70 14.52 4.29
N GLU A 272 13.60 14.56 2.96
CA GLU A 272 14.16 13.54 2.08
C GLU A 272 15.70 13.51 2.10
N GLY A 273 16.30 12.36 1.83
CA GLY A 273 17.74 12.30 1.58
C GLY A 273 18.12 13.08 0.32
N ALA A 274 17.46 12.78 -0.80
CA ALA A 274 17.55 13.55 -2.03
C ALA A 274 16.18 13.83 -2.65
N LEU A 275 15.88 15.10 -2.93
CA LEU A 275 14.69 15.54 -3.67
C LEU A 275 15.10 16.03 -5.06
N LEU A 276 14.70 15.28 -6.08
CA LEU A 276 15.09 15.47 -7.47
C LEU A 276 13.84 15.83 -8.29
N GLY A 277 13.68 17.12 -8.59
CA GLY A 277 12.50 17.64 -9.28
C GLY A 277 12.79 18.23 -10.66
N GLY A 278 11.72 18.66 -11.33
CA GLY A 278 11.83 19.39 -12.59
C GLY A 278 12.44 18.57 -13.72
N SER A 279 13.43 19.14 -14.41
CA SER A 279 14.15 18.53 -15.54
C SER A 279 15.52 17.95 -15.15
N ALA A 280 15.76 17.73 -13.86
CA ALA A 280 17.04 17.29 -13.32
C ALA A 280 17.61 16.04 -14.02
N ASP A 281 18.92 16.06 -14.30
CA ASP A 281 19.70 14.87 -14.69
C ASP A 281 20.73 14.61 -13.59
N VAL A 282 20.60 13.47 -12.91
CA VAL A 282 21.34 13.18 -11.67
C VAL A 282 21.89 11.75 -11.71
N ARG A 283 23.14 11.59 -11.28
CA ARG A 283 23.77 10.29 -11.09
C ARG A 283 24.38 10.17 -9.69
N LEU A 284 24.02 9.10 -9.00
CA LEU A 284 24.62 8.68 -7.73
C LEU A 284 25.36 7.36 -7.97
N LEU A 285 26.63 7.31 -7.59
CA LEU A 285 27.50 6.13 -7.73
C LEU A 285 28.10 5.77 -6.38
N ASP A 286 27.87 4.54 -5.90
CA ASP A 286 28.37 4.04 -4.60
C ASP A 286 27.99 4.98 -3.43
N CYS A 287 26.81 5.58 -3.50
CA CYS A 287 26.32 6.49 -2.48
C CYS A 287 25.56 5.75 -1.38
N HIS A 288 25.56 6.31 -0.17
CA HIS A 288 24.80 5.80 0.96
C HIS A 288 23.87 6.89 1.52
N VAL A 289 22.57 6.62 1.48
CA VAL A 289 21.53 7.48 2.07
C VAL A 289 20.93 6.76 3.26
N LYS A 290 20.96 7.39 4.44
CA LYS A 290 20.44 6.78 5.68
C LYS A 290 19.90 7.78 6.69
N GLU A 291 19.12 7.31 7.66
CA GLU A 291 18.63 8.15 8.77
C GLU A 291 17.89 9.41 8.27
N THR A 292 16.98 9.26 7.31
CA THR A 292 16.21 10.38 6.73
C THR A 292 14.89 10.60 7.46
N GLY A 293 14.43 11.83 7.57
CA GLY A 293 13.12 12.18 8.16
C GLY A 293 11.94 11.88 7.23
N GLY A 294 12.16 11.90 5.91
CA GLY A 294 11.22 11.50 4.87
C GLY A 294 11.75 10.34 4.03
N ALA A 295 11.41 10.34 2.73
CA ALA A 295 11.86 9.31 1.80
C ALA A 295 13.39 9.38 1.55
N GLY A 296 14.00 8.26 1.18
CA GLY A 296 15.43 8.22 0.89
C GLY A 296 15.76 9.06 -0.35
N ILE A 297 15.13 8.74 -1.47
CA ILE A 297 15.20 9.50 -2.71
C ILE A 297 13.79 9.70 -3.26
N VAL A 298 13.48 10.94 -3.65
CA VAL A 298 12.25 11.30 -4.38
C VAL A 298 12.63 11.84 -5.75
N ALA A 299 12.14 11.19 -6.80
CA ALA A 299 12.27 11.62 -8.18
C ALA A 299 10.89 12.04 -8.72
N THR A 300 10.74 13.30 -9.11
CA THR A 300 9.47 13.89 -9.55
C THR A 300 9.66 14.80 -10.77
N GLY A 301 8.57 15.29 -11.37
CA GLY A 301 8.62 16.04 -12.61
C GLY A 301 8.99 15.17 -13.82
N SER A 302 9.96 15.59 -14.62
CA SER A 302 10.45 14.88 -15.82
C SER A 302 11.95 14.55 -15.72
N CYS A 303 12.44 14.36 -14.49
CA CYS A 303 13.85 14.12 -14.23
C CYS A 303 14.32 12.75 -14.72
N ARG A 304 15.63 12.63 -14.93
CA ARG A 304 16.34 11.38 -15.24
C ARG A 304 17.35 11.11 -14.13
N VAL A 305 17.17 9.99 -13.44
CA VAL A 305 18.01 9.63 -12.29
C VAL A 305 18.64 8.27 -12.54
N ARG A 306 19.95 8.18 -12.32
CA ARG A 306 20.71 6.93 -12.38
C ARG A 306 21.34 6.65 -11.01
N LEU A 307 21.04 5.50 -10.45
CA LEU A 307 21.56 5.03 -9.18
C LEU A 307 22.40 3.77 -9.44
N ASP A 308 23.73 3.89 -9.35
CA ASP A 308 24.66 2.76 -9.51
C ASP A 308 25.21 2.40 -8.13
N ASP A 309 24.95 1.18 -7.64
CA ASP A 309 25.39 0.66 -6.33
C ASP A 309 25.01 1.54 -5.13
N VAL A 310 23.82 2.14 -5.16
CA VAL A 310 23.33 3.03 -4.09
C VAL A 310 22.69 2.22 -2.97
N ARG A 311 23.01 2.59 -1.73
CA ARG A 311 22.41 2.04 -0.51
C ARG A 311 21.41 3.03 0.09
N LEU A 312 20.13 2.67 0.13
CA LEU A 312 19.06 3.42 0.79
C LEU A 312 18.62 2.63 2.03
N VAL A 313 19.12 2.99 3.20
CA VAL A 313 19.04 2.12 4.38
C VAL A 313 18.61 2.91 5.62
N ASP A 314 17.77 2.32 6.48
CA ASP A 314 17.27 2.98 7.70
C ASP A 314 16.53 4.30 7.39
N VAL A 315 15.56 4.21 6.48
CA VAL A 315 14.72 5.32 6.00
C VAL A 315 13.37 5.23 6.69
N THR A 316 12.85 6.33 7.26
CA THR A 316 11.58 6.33 8.01
C THR A 316 10.34 6.19 7.13
N ALA A 317 10.43 6.58 5.85
CA ALA A 317 9.35 6.51 4.88
C ALA A 317 9.70 5.54 3.73
N THR A 318 9.40 5.91 2.49
CA THR A 318 9.71 5.12 1.30
C THR A 318 11.19 5.22 0.95
N GLY A 319 11.84 4.12 0.61
CA GLY A 319 13.24 4.13 0.16
C GLY A 319 13.43 4.98 -1.09
N LEU A 320 12.81 4.56 -2.19
CA LEU A 320 12.81 5.26 -3.49
C LEU A 320 11.38 5.55 -3.94
N ALA A 321 11.01 6.83 -4.05
CA ALA A 321 9.73 7.26 -4.60
C ALA A 321 9.93 7.89 -5.98
N VAL A 322 9.17 7.41 -6.97
CA VAL A 322 9.23 7.86 -8.37
C VAL A 322 7.83 8.28 -8.81
N MET A 323 7.69 9.55 -9.19
CA MET A 323 6.39 10.17 -9.44
C MET A 323 6.37 10.91 -10.79
N ASP A 324 5.19 11.41 -11.17
CA ASP A 324 4.95 12.20 -12.38
C ASP A 324 5.43 11.52 -13.67
N LYS A 325 6.47 12.04 -14.33
CA LYS A 325 7.08 11.52 -15.56
C LYS A 325 8.56 11.18 -15.34
N ALA A 326 8.98 11.04 -14.09
CA ALA A 326 10.36 10.76 -13.74
C ALA A 326 10.78 9.38 -14.27
N ARG A 327 12.05 9.29 -14.69
CA ARG A 327 12.67 8.04 -15.15
C ARG A 327 13.84 7.71 -14.26
N VAL A 328 13.78 6.58 -13.57
CA VAL A 328 14.81 6.14 -12.64
C VAL A 328 15.34 4.78 -13.06
N ALA A 329 16.66 4.68 -13.20
CA ALA A 329 17.35 3.43 -13.42
C ALA A 329 18.27 3.13 -12.23
N VAL A 330 18.11 1.96 -11.65
CA VAL A 330 18.88 1.46 -10.51
C VAL A 330 19.62 0.21 -10.95
N GLN A 331 20.94 0.25 -10.80
CA GLN A 331 21.83 -0.86 -11.11
C GLN A 331 22.58 -1.25 -9.83
N GLY A 332 22.34 -2.46 -9.33
CA GLY A 332 22.89 -2.93 -8.06
C GLY A 332 22.27 -2.24 -6.85
N GLY A 333 23.01 -2.21 -5.75
CA GLY A 333 22.62 -1.52 -4.52
C GLY A 333 21.58 -2.24 -3.65
N THR A 334 21.20 -1.57 -2.57
CA THR A 334 20.32 -2.13 -1.54
C THR A 334 19.33 -1.08 -1.05
N ILE A 335 18.06 -1.44 -0.98
CA ILE A 335 17.00 -0.64 -0.35
C ILE A 335 16.48 -1.43 0.84
N ALA A 336 16.85 -1.04 2.06
CA ALA A 336 16.57 -1.86 3.23
C ALA A 336 16.12 -1.10 4.47
N ARG A 337 15.33 -1.77 5.32
CA ARG A 337 14.83 -1.22 6.59
C ARG A 337 14.10 0.11 6.39
N THR A 338 13.12 0.10 5.49
CA THR A 338 12.28 1.26 5.17
C THR A 338 11.01 1.23 6.00
N GLY A 339 10.59 2.37 6.56
CA GLY A 339 9.36 2.46 7.34
C GLY A 339 8.07 2.39 6.50
N ALA A 340 8.16 2.72 5.20
CA ALA A 340 7.08 2.55 4.22
C ALA A 340 7.44 1.49 3.17
N ASN A 341 7.24 1.81 1.88
CA ASN A 341 7.60 0.94 0.77
C ASN A 341 9.11 0.96 0.50
N GLY A 342 9.66 -0.11 -0.09
CA GLY A 342 11.03 -0.07 -0.60
C GLY A 342 11.12 0.85 -1.82
N VAL A 343 10.37 0.52 -2.87
CA VAL A 343 10.20 1.31 -4.09
C VAL A 343 8.72 1.62 -4.28
N HIS A 344 8.41 2.89 -4.54
CA HIS A 344 7.05 3.33 -4.89
C HIS A 344 7.06 4.08 -6.22
N GLY A 345 6.33 3.57 -7.21
CA GLY A 345 6.14 4.20 -8.51
C GLY A 345 4.70 4.70 -8.68
N ALA A 346 4.51 5.93 -9.13
CA ALA A 346 3.20 6.51 -9.42
C ALA A 346 3.26 7.50 -10.59
N GLY A 347 2.11 7.83 -11.17
CA GLY A 347 2.05 8.67 -12.37
C GLY A 347 2.63 7.95 -13.60
N GLN A 348 2.90 8.68 -14.68
CA GLN A 348 3.54 8.18 -15.90
C GLN A 348 5.06 7.96 -15.73
N SER A 349 5.48 7.49 -14.56
CA SER A 349 6.89 7.26 -14.24
C SER A 349 7.39 5.94 -14.81
N TYR A 350 8.71 5.83 -14.95
CA TYR A 350 9.39 4.61 -15.39
C TYR A 350 10.49 4.23 -14.40
N VAL A 351 10.46 2.98 -13.92
CA VAL A 351 11.41 2.45 -12.95
C VAL A 351 12.09 1.20 -13.53
N LEU A 352 13.41 1.24 -13.69
CA LEU A 352 14.23 0.08 -14.05
C LEU A 352 15.08 -0.33 -12.85
N LEU A 353 14.92 -1.55 -12.36
CA LEU A 353 15.71 -2.15 -11.29
C LEU A 353 16.47 -3.35 -11.86
N THR A 354 17.80 -3.38 -11.67
CA THR A 354 18.65 -4.47 -12.16
C THR A 354 19.65 -4.88 -11.10
N GLY A 355 19.64 -6.15 -10.68
CA GLY A 355 20.60 -6.68 -9.71
C GLY A 355 20.48 -6.07 -8.30
N SER A 356 19.33 -5.50 -7.95
CA SER A 356 19.11 -4.80 -6.68
C SER A 356 18.46 -5.69 -5.62
N GLU A 357 18.82 -5.47 -4.35
CA GLU A 357 18.15 -6.09 -3.20
C GLU A 357 17.21 -5.09 -2.52
N ILE A 358 15.98 -5.53 -2.21
CA ILE A 358 15.01 -4.79 -1.42
C ILE A 358 14.64 -5.64 -0.21
N SER A 359 14.91 -5.15 1.02
CA SER A 359 14.73 -5.98 2.22
C SER A 359 14.21 -5.27 3.47
N GLY A 360 13.30 -5.91 4.20
CA GLY A 360 12.81 -5.42 5.50
C GLY A 360 11.99 -4.13 5.37
N THR A 361 10.85 -4.19 4.69
CA THR A 361 9.99 -3.02 4.44
C THR A 361 8.75 -3.00 5.33
N GLY A 362 8.36 -1.82 5.82
CA GLY A 362 7.17 -1.61 6.65
C GLY A 362 5.84 -1.80 5.92
N TYR A 363 5.85 -1.67 4.60
CA TYR A 363 4.72 -1.95 3.70
C TYR A 363 5.18 -2.87 2.56
N SER A 364 4.67 -2.68 1.34
CA SER A 364 5.06 -3.47 0.17
C SER A 364 6.50 -3.15 -0.24
N ALA A 365 7.27 -4.16 -0.62
CA ALA A 365 8.66 -3.92 -1.00
C ALA A 365 8.76 -3.15 -2.33
N VAL A 366 7.96 -3.54 -3.32
CA VAL A 366 7.77 -2.77 -4.57
C VAL A 366 6.27 -2.49 -4.74
N HIS A 367 5.89 -1.22 -4.83
CA HIS A 367 4.51 -0.78 -5.06
C HIS A 367 4.43 0.09 -6.32
N LEU A 368 3.72 -0.39 -7.33
CA LEU A 368 3.47 0.34 -8.58
C LEU A 368 2.01 0.74 -8.66
N GLY A 369 1.76 2.06 -8.59
CA GLY A 369 0.44 2.66 -8.71
C GLY A 369 0.19 3.23 -10.11
N SER A 370 -0.94 3.94 -10.25
CA SER A 370 -1.52 4.25 -11.55
C SER A 370 -0.57 4.91 -12.56
N GLY A 371 -0.52 4.33 -13.76
CA GLY A 371 0.25 4.82 -14.92
C GLY A 371 1.75 4.47 -14.90
N CYS A 372 2.24 3.87 -13.82
CA CYS A 372 3.66 3.57 -13.67
C CYS A 372 4.04 2.34 -14.51
N ARG A 373 5.25 2.38 -15.07
CA ARG A 373 5.87 1.23 -15.74
C ARG A 373 7.12 0.82 -15.00
N ALA A 374 7.28 -0.46 -14.73
CA ALA A 374 8.50 -0.96 -14.11
C ALA A 374 9.06 -2.21 -14.79
N GLU A 375 10.39 -2.28 -14.81
CA GLU A 375 11.17 -3.44 -15.21
C GLU A 375 12.07 -3.87 -14.04
N LEU A 376 11.93 -5.12 -13.60
CA LEU A 376 12.74 -5.71 -12.54
C LEU A 376 13.52 -6.88 -13.14
N ARG A 377 14.84 -6.85 -13.04
CA ARG A 377 15.73 -7.89 -13.57
C ARG A 377 16.75 -8.33 -12.53
N ASP A 378 16.90 -9.64 -12.32
CA ASP A 378 17.87 -10.19 -11.37
C ASP A 378 17.72 -9.60 -9.95
N CYS A 379 16.49 -9.25 -9.55
CA CYS A 379 16.21 -8.57 -8.29
C CYS A 379 15.86 -9.56 -7.17
N ARG A 380 16.21 -9.18 -5.93
CA ARG A 380 15.82 -9.95 -4.75
C ARG A 380 14.98 -9.10 -3.80
N VAL A 381 13.80 -9.58 -3.46
CA VAL A 381 12.85 -8.96 -2.54
C VAL A 381 12.70 -9.87 -1.33
N LEU A 382 13.06 -9.39 -0.14
CA LEU A 382 12.99 -10.16 1.09
C LEU A 382 12.24 -9.40 2.19
N ASP A 383 11.53 -10.12 3.06
CA ASP A 383 10.96 -9.54 4.27
C ASP A 383 10.08 -8.30 4.04
N SER A 384 8.89 -8.51 3.49
CA SER A 384 7.87 -7.47 3.41
C SER A 384 6.77 -7.68 4.44
N ALA A 385 6.38 -6.61 5.14
CA ALA A 385 5.24 -6.62 6.05
C ALA A 385 3.88 -6.79 5.35
N GLN A 386 3.80 -6.55 4.04
CA GLN A 386 2.61 -6.74 3.21
C GLN A 386 2.96 -7.60 1.99
N HIS A 387 3.10 -6.98 0.81
CA HIS A 387 3.34 -7.64 -0.45
C HIS A 387 4.81 -7.55 -0.87
N GLY A 388 5.34 -8.60 -1.49
CA GLY A 388 6.66 -8.50 -2.13
C GLY A 388 6.63 -7.51 -3.28
N VAL A 389 5.75 -7.75 -4.25
CA VAL A 389 5.50 -6.85 -5.38
C VAL A 389 4.00 -6.63 -5.50
N ARG A 390 3.56 -5.37 -5.48
CA ARG A 390 2.17 -4.95 -5.68
C ARG A 390 2.07 -4.04 -6.90
N VAL A 391 1.19 -4.39 -7.83
CA VAL A 391 0.97 -3.65 -9.08
C VAL A 391 -0.51 -3.36 -9.19
N GLU A 392 -0.89 -2.09 -9.26
CA GLU A 392 -2.29 -1.69 -9.24
C GLU A 392 -2.64 -0.53 -10.20
N ASN A 393 -3.95 -0.37 -10.46
CA ASN A 393 -4.52 0.82 -11.09
C ASN A 393 -3.97 1.12 -12.51
N GLY A 394 -3.79 0.09 -13.33
CA GLY A 394 -3.32 0.21 -14.71
C GLY A 394 -1.81 0.44 -14.85
N ALA A 395 -1.03 0.07 -13.85
CA ALA A 395 0.42 -0.03 -13.96
C ALA A 395 0.84 -1.26 -14.79
N ASP A 396 2.05 -1.20 -15.37
CA ASP A 396 2.64 -2.29 -16.14
C ASP A 396 3.92 -2.80 -15.44
N LEU A 397 4.02 -4.12 -15.27
CA LEU A 397 5.21 -4.77 -14.71
C LEU A 397 5.83 -5.78 -15.70
N LEU A 398 7.13 -5.68 -15.93
CA LEU A 398 7.95 -6.75 -16.46
C LEU A 398 8.95 -7.21 -15.38
N ALA A 399 8.85 -8.46 -14.95
CA ALA A 399 9.77 -9.05 -13.99
C ALA A 399 10.45 -10.28 -14.61
N GLU A 400 11.78 -10.30 -14.60
CA GLU A 400 12.61 -11.38 -15.13
C GLU A 400 13.67 -11.77 -14.10
N ASP A 401 13.75 -13.07 -13.79
CA ASP A 401 14.70 -13.61 -12.81
C ASP A 401 14.59 -12.92 -11.42
N VAL A 402 13.35 -12.62 -10.99
CA VAL A 402 13.06 -11.96 -9.71
C VAL A 402 12.73 -12.98 -8.63
N ARG A 403 13.37 -12.86 -7.46
CA ARG A 403 13.11 -13.70 -6.30
C ARG A 403 12.45 -12.92 -5.18
N VAL A 404 11.24 -13.32 -4.80
CA VAL A 404 10.42 -12.74 -3.73
C VAL A 404 10.29 -13.74 -2.58
N GLU A 405 10.74 -13.38 -1.39
CA GLU A 405 10.75 -14.27 -0.23
C GLU A 405 10.17 -13.60 1.02
N ARG A 406 9.41 -14.35 1.83
CA ARG A 406 8.94 -13.93 3.16
C ARG A 406 8.07 -12.66 3.10
N ALA A 407 7.09 -12.64 2.19
CA ALA A 407 6.05 -11.62 2.13
C ALA A 407 4.85 -12.02 3.01
N ARG A 408 4.46 -11.19 3.99
CA ARG A 408 3.40 -11.59 4.94
C ARG A 408 2.02 -11.79 4.32
N MET A 409 1.70 -11.06 3.25
CA MET A 409 0.42 -11.15 2.54
C MET A 409 0.61 -11.93 1.23
N THR A 410 0.82 -11.24 0.11
CA THR A 410 1.02 -11.88 -1.20
C THR A 410 2.46 -11.70 -1.65
N GLY A 411 3.06 -12.72 -2.25
CA GLY A 411 4.36 -12.56 -2.90
C GLY A 411 4.30 -11.57 -4.05
N VAL A 412 3.46 -11.85 -5.05
CA VAL A 412 3.17 -10.93 -6.17
C VAL A 412 1.67 -10.72 -6.32
N ASP A 413 1.22 -9.48 -6.20
CA ASP A 413 -0.19 -9.07 -6.25
C ASP A 413 -0.44 -8.13 -7.44
N ILE A 414 -1.26 -8.56 -8.38
CA ILE A 414 -1.63 -7.79 -9.58
C ILE A 414 -3.11 -7.45 -9.51
N GLU A 415 -3.46 -6.17 -9.31
CA GLU A 415 -4.83 -5.70 -9.12
C GLU A 415 -5.20 -4.63 -10.16
N GLN A 416 -6.07 -4.94 -11.13
CA GLN A 416 -6.45 -4.04 -12.21
C GLN A 416 -5.24 -3.49 -13.00
N ALA A 417 -4.21 -4.32 -13.16
CA ALA A 417 -2.95 -4.00 -13.81
C ALA A 417 -2.53 -5.12 -14.78
N ASP A 418 -1.46 -4.92 -15.52
CA ASP A 418 -0.87 -5.93 -16.40
C ASP A 418 0.56 -6.30 -15.95
N ALA A 419 0.92 -7.57 -16.16
CA ALA A 419 2.20 -8.08 -15.72
C ALA A 419 2.71 -9.25 -16.57
N VAL A 420 4.02 -9.25 -16.81
CA VAL A 420 4.76 -10.37 -17.38
C VAL A 420 5.84 -10.79 -16.37
N LEU A 421 5.73 -12.02 -15.87
CA LEU A 421 6.66 -12.63 -14.92
C LEU A 421 7.37 -13.78 -15.63
N ARG A 422 8.71 -13.74 -15.68
CA ARG A 422 9.55 -14.79 -16.29
C ARG A 422 10.58 -15.31 -15.31
N ARG A 423 10.63 -16.62 -15.12
CA ARG A 423 11.63 -17.28 -14.24
C ARG A 423 11.66 -16.67 -12.82
N CYS A 424 10.51 -16.21 -12.35
CA CYS A 424 10.38 -15.60 -11.03
C CYS A 424 10.18 -16.68 -9.97
N VAL A 425 10.76 -16.49 -8.79
CA VAL A 425 10.60 -17.40 -7.64
C VAL A 425 9.89 -16.65 -6.53
N VAL A 426 8.76 -17.18 -6.07
CA VAL A 426 7.99 -16.64 -4.95
C VAL A 426 7.94 -17.67 -3.83
N ALA A 427 8.50 -17.35 -2.66
CA ALA A 427 8.59 -18.27 -1.54
C ALA A 427 8.10 -17.67 -0.22
N GLU A 428 7.51 -18.52 0.63
CA GLU A 428 7.14 -18.16 2.02
C GLU A 428 6.19 -16.95 2.09
N ALA A 429 5.08 -17.01 1.36
CA ALA A 429 4.03 -15.99 1.38
C ALA A 429 2.67 -16.56 1.82
N ALA A 430 1.74 -15.74 2.31
CA ALA A 430 0.39 -16.25 2.62
C ALA A 430 -0.33 -16.66 1.33
N VAL A 431 -0.27 -15.84 0.28
CA VAL A 431 -0.61 -16.22 -1.10
C VAL A 431 0.64 -16.03 -1.96
N GLY A 432 0.98 -16.99 -2.83
CA GLY A 432 2.14 -16.85 -3.70
C GLY A 432 1.96 -15.73 -4.72
N ILE A 433 1.16 -16.00 -5.75
CA ILE A 433 0.83 -15.03 -6.80
C ILE A 433 -0.69 -14.86 -6.87
N ARG A 434 -1.17 -13.62 -6.80
CA ARG A 434 -2.59 -13.28 -6.96
C ARG A 434 -2.78 -12.38 -8.17
N LEU A 435 -3.73 -12.75 -9.03
CA LEU A 435 -4.05 -12.07 -10.28
C LEU A 435 -5.52 -11.69 -10.27
N GLU A 436 -5.80 -10.40 -10.06
CA GLU A 436 -7.14 -9.81 -10.11
C GLU A 436 -7.20 -8.74 -11.17
N THR A 437 -7.44 -9.13 -12.42
CA THR A 437 -7.35 -8.18 -13.54
C THR A 437 -8.20 -8.59 -14.73
N ARG A 438 -8.65 -7.59 -15.50
CA ARG A 438 -9.28 -7.84 -16.81
C ARG A 438 -8.27 -8.01 -17.94
N HIS A 439 -6.99 -7.78 -17.64
CA HIS A 439 -5.88 -8.01 -18.55
C HIS A 439 -5.52 -9.50 -18.59
N ARG A 440 -4.52 -9.86 -19.39
CA ARG A 440 -4.03 -11.23 -19.56
C ARG A 440 -2.58 -11.32 -19.11
N PRO A 441 -2.32 -11.29 -17.78
CA PRO A 441 -0.97 -11.40 -17.27
C PRO A 441 -0.34 -12.74 -17.66
N LEU A 442 0.96 -12.73 -17.94
CA LEU A 442 1.75 -13.89 -18.34
C LEU A 442 2.68 -14.31 -17.20
N LEU A 443 2.62 -15.58 -16.82
CA LEU A 443 3.56 -16.24 -15.92
C LEU A 443 4.28 -17.32 -16.72
N GLU A 444 5.59 -17.16 -16.94
CA GLU A 444 6.43 -18.08 -17.71
C GLU A 444 7.53 -18.64 -16.80
N ASP A 445 7.60 -19.96 -16.68
CA ASP A 445 8.60 -20.69 -15.88
C ASP A 445 8.74 -20.18 -14.44
N CYS A 446 7.62 -19.77 -13.82
CA CYS A 446 7.62 -19.24 -12.45
C CYS A 446 7.51 -20.35 -11.40
N GLU A 447 8.21 -20.19 -10.28
CA GLU A 447 8.14 -21.10 -9.14
C GLU A 447 7.46 -20.44 -7.95
N VAL A 448 6.48 -21.11 -7.36
CA VAL A 448 5.81 -20.71 -6.12
C VAL A 448 6.03 -21.80 -5.08
N ARG A 449 6.58 -21.45 -3.92
CA ARG A 449 6.97 -22.40 -2.88
C ARG A 449 6.45 -21.99 -1.50
N SER A 450 6.02 -22.96 -0.70
CA SER A 450 5.70 -22.78 0.72
C SER A 450 4.65 -21.68 0.98
N SER A 451 3.55 -21.70 0.23
CA SER A 451 2.46 -20.73 0.40
C SER A 451 1.50 -21.12 1.54
N GLY A 452 1.18 -20.19 2.42
CA GLY A 452 0.31 -20.43 3.59
C GLY A 452 -1.15 -20.76 3.24
N ARG A 453 -1.64 -20.24 2.11
CA ARG A 453 -2.95 -20.48 1.51
C ARG A 453 -2.76 -21.04 0.10
N SER A 454 -3.00 -20.22 -0.92
CA SER A 454 -2.92 -20.65 -2.33
C SER A 454 -1.55 -20.33 -2.92
N GLY A 455 -1.05 -21.21 -3.78
CA GLY A 455 0.14 -20.93 -4.58
C GLY A 455 -0.14 -19.84 -5.62
N ILE A 456 -1.02 -20.14 -6.58
CA ILE A 456 -1.50 -19.18 -7.58
C ILE A 456 -3.00 -18.98 -7.43
N GLU A 457 -3.45 -17.74 -7.39
CA GLU A 457 -4.86 -17.36 -7.31
C GLU A 457 -5.24 -16.48 -8.50
N VAL A 458 -6.21 -16.94 -9.31
CA VAL A 458 -6.74 -16.20 -10.45
C VAL A 458 -8.17 -15.78 -10.12
N ALA A 459 -8.38 -14.48 -9.92
CA ALA A 459 -9.65 -13.91 -9.50
C ALA A 459 -10.71 -13.92 -10.63
N PRO A 460 -11.97 -13.56 -10.33
CA PRO A 460 -13.06 -13.63 -11.30
C PRO A 460 -12.81 -12.84 -12.57
N ALA A 461 -13.26 -13.37 -13.71
CA ALA A 461 -13.11 -12.77 -15.04
C ALA A 461 -11.65 -12.45 -15.46
N THR A 462 -10.66 -13.06 -14.81
CA THR A 462 -9.24 -12.91 -15.17
C THR A 462 -8.82 -14.00 -16.17
N GLY A 463 -8.15 -13.60 -17.25
CA GLY A 463 -7.72 -14.48 -18.35
C GLY A 463 -6.22 -14.75 -18.37
N ALA A 464 -5.64 -15.05 -17.20
CA ALA A 464 -4.20 -15.24 -17.02
C ALA A 464 -3.65 -16.39 -17.88
N VAL A 465 -2.40 -16.26 -18.31
CA VAL A 465 -1.65 -17.29 -19.04
C VAL A 465 -0.50 -17.77 -18.16
N VAL A 466 -0.48 -19.05 -17.84
CA VAL A 466 0.59 -19.71 -17.07
C VAL A 466 1.22 -20.77 -17.95
N PHE A 467 2.52 -20.67 -18.17
CA PHE A 467 3.27 -21.57 -19.02
C PHE A 467 4.54 -22.03 -18.30
N GLY A 468 4.65 -23.33 -18.02
CA GLY A 468 5.78 -23.88 -17.27
C GLY A 468 5.74 -23.54 -15.78
N GLY A 469 6.73 -24.05 -15.05
CA GLY A 469 6.97 -23.71 -13.65
C GLY A 469 6.51 -24.76 -12.63
N LEU A 470 6.54 -24.37 -11.36
CA LEU A 470 6.29 -25.23 -10.21
C LEU A 470 5.44 -24.51 -9.16
N VAL A 471 4.45 -25.18 -8.60
CA VAL A 471 3.76 -24.78 -7.37
C VAL A 471 3.95 -25.87 -6.32
N ASP A 472 4.74 -25.60 -5.29
CA ASP A 472 5.12 -26.56 -4.26
C ASP A 472 4.71 -26.12 -2.86
N ALA A 473 4.30 -27.08 -2.03
CA ALA A 473 4.03 -26.89 -0.61
C ALA A 473 2.99 -25.79 -0.30
N SER A 474 1.80 -25.87 -0.91
CA SER A 474 0.70 -24.92 -0.66
C SER A 474 -0.26 -25.34 0.46
N GLY A 475 -0.89 -24.39 1.14
CA GLY A 475 -1.79 -24.63 2.27
C GLY A 475 -3.20 -25.06 1.90
N SER A 476 -3.94 -24.25 1.13
CA SER A 476 -5.35 -24.51 0.76
C SER A 476 -5.53 -25.04 -0.65
N ALA A 477 -4.79 -24.50 -1.61
CA ALA A 477 -4.82 -24.91 -3.00
C ALA A 477 -3.45 -24.69 -3.65
N GLY A 478 -3.01 -25.56 -4.54
CA GLY A 478 -1.86 -25.23 -5.40
C GLY A 478 -2.24 -24.08 -6.34
N VAL A 479 -3.24 -24.31 -7.19
CA VAL A 479 -3.82 -23.29 -8.07
C VAL A 479 -5.31 -23.16 -7.78
N PHE A 480 -5.76 -21.93 -7.55
CA PHE A 480 -7.17 -21.58 -7.35
C PHE A 480 -7.65 -20.68 -8.47
N LEU A 481 -8.65 -21.16 -9.22
CA LEU A 481 -9.29 -20.44 -10.32
C LEU A 481 -10.69 -20.05 -9.88
N ASP A 482 -10.91 -18.74 -9.68
CA ASP A 482 -12.16 -18.22 -9.14
C ASP A 482 -13.27 -18.12 -10.21
N ASP A 483 -14.43 -17.60 -9.80
CA ASP A 483 -15.66 -17.64 -10.55
C ASP A 483 -15.55 -17.02 -11.96
N GLY A 484 -15.91 -17.81 -12.97
CA GLY A 484 -15.87 -17.38 -14.36
C GLY A 484 -14.48 -17.05 -14.90
N SER A 485 -13.40 -17.48 -14.24
CA SER A 485 -12.03 -17.33 -14.76
C SER A 485 -11.82 -18.14 -16.04
N GLU A 486 -11.05 -17.58 -16.98
CA GLU A 486 -10.73 -18.17 -18.29
C GLU A 486 -9.22 -18.38 -18.45
N ALA A 487 -8.56 -18.86 -17.40
CA ALA A 487 -7.12 -19.05 -17.38
C ALA A 487 -6.65 -20.10 -18.40
N VAL A 488 -5.48 -19.89 -18.97
CA VAL A 488 -4.76 -20.87 -19.81
C VAL A 488 -3.54 -21.34 -19.04
N ILE A 489 -3.45 -22.64 -18.75
CA ILE A 489 -2.35 -23.22 -17.96
C ILE A 489 -1.74 -24.36 -18.75
N GLU A 490 -0.45 -24.29 -19.05
CA GLU A 490 0.28 -25.34 -19.74
C GLU A 490 1.58 -25.70 -19.02
N ASN A 491 1.92 -26.99 -18.99
CA ASN A 491 3.21 -27.50 -18.49
C ASN A 491 3.54 -27.15 -17.02
N LEU A 492 2.54 -27.04 -16.16
CA LEU A 492 2.73 -26.72 -14.73
C LEU A 492 2.82 -27.98 -13.87
N GLU A 493 3.77 -28.01 -12.93
CA GLU A 493 3.85 -29.04 -11.88
C GLU A 493 3.31 -28.48 -10.55
N ILE A 494 2.39 -29.20 -9.91
CA ILE A 494 1.79 -28.86 -8.62
C ILE A 494 2.07 -29.99 -7.64
N THR A 495 2.80 -29.70 -6.56
CA THR A 495 3.28 -30.71 -5.60
C THR A 495 2.97 -30.34 -4.16
N GLN A 496 2.80 -31.35 -3.30
CA GLN A 496 2.79 -31.21 -1.83
C GLN A 496 1.76 -30.21 -1.29
N SER A 497 0.59 -30.10 -1.90
CA SER A 497 -0.47 -29.20 -1.44
C SER A 497 -1.24 -29.82 -0.26
N LYS A 498 -1.28 -29.17 0.91
CA LYS A 498 -2.06 -29.65 2.07
C LYS A 498 -3.56 -29.71 1.80
N GLY A 499 -4.06 -28.82 0.95
CA GLY A 499 -5.43 -28.85 0.44
C GLY A 499 -5.54 -29.57 -0.90
N SER A 500 -6.25 -28.98 -1.85
CA SER A 500 -6.40 -29.55 -3.20
C SER A 500 -5.27 -29.06 -4.13
N GLY A 501 -4.92 -29.82 -5.17
CA GLY A 501 -3.89 -29.39 -6.12
C GLY A 501 -4.38 -28.25 -7.01
N LEU A 502 -5.41 -28.51 -7.79
CA LEU A 502 -6.05 -27.57 -8.71
C LEU A 502 -7.53 -27.42 -8.35
N VAL A 503 -7.99 -26.19 -8.18
CA VAL A 503 -9.38 -25.86 -7.83
C VAL A 503 -10.01 -25.02 -8.93
N LEU A 504 -11.11 -25.50 -9.50
CA LEU A 504 -11.98 -24.77 -10.43
C LEU A 504 -13.22 -24.32 -9.65
N TRP A 505 -13.26 -23.05 -9.26
CA TRP A 505 -14.38 -22.49 -8.53
C TRP A 505 -15.52 -22.08 -9.47
N SER A 506 -16.72 -21.92 -8.92
CA SER A 506 -18.00 -21.77 -9.62
C SER A 506 -17.92 -21.20 -11.05
N ARG A 507 -18.45 -21.90 -12.06
CA ARG A 507 -18.47 -21.42 -13.46
C ARG A 507 -17.10 -21.10 -14.10
N ALA A 508 -15.95 -21.38 -13.46
CA ALA A 508 -14.64 -21.27 -14.11
C ALA A 508 -14.57 -22.14 -15.36
N ARG A 509 -13.87 -21.67 -16.40
CA ARG A 509 -13.76 -22.34 -17.71
C ARG A 509 -12.33 -22.31 -18.27
N PRO A 510 -11.33 -22.83 -17.54
CA PRO A 510 -9.96 -22.76 -17.99
C PRO A 510 -9.66 -23.72 -19.16
N ARG A 511 -8.52 -23.50 -19.80
CA ARG A 511 -7.86 -24.46 -20.69
C ARG A 511 -6.57 -24.90 -20.03
N ILE A 512 -6.48 -26.17 -19.69
CA ILE A 512 -5.37 -26.73 -18.94
C ILE A 512 -4.76 -27.85 -19.76
N ARG A 513 -3.44 -27.83 -19.94
CA ARG A 513 -2.73 -28.84 -20.72
C ARG A 513 -1.45 -29.28 -20.02
N SER A 514 -1.18 -30.59 -20.03
CA SER A 514 0.10 -31.15 -19.57
C SER A 514 0.45 -30.73 -18.13
N VAL A 515 -0.56 -30.63 -17.26
CA VAL A 515 -0.38 -30.31 -15.84
C VAL A 515 -0.22 -31.58 -15.03
N ARG A 516 0.78 -31.61 -14.15
CA ARG A 516 0.99 -32.70 -13.19
C ARG A 516 0.62 -32.24 -11.79
N VAL A 517 -0.23 -32.99 -11.12
CA VAL A 517 -0.61 -32.77 -9.72
C VAL A 517 -0.20 -33.98 -8.90
N SER A 518 0.56 -33.79 -7.82
CA SER A 518 0.95 -34.88 -6.92
C SER A 518 1.06 -34.48 -5.46
N GLY A 519 0.85 -35.44 -4.56
CA GLY A 519 1.05 -35.25 -3.11
C GLY A 519 0.06 -34.26 -2.48
N THR A 520 -1.24 -34.43 -2.75
CA THR A 520 -2.27 -33.50 -2.24
C THR A 520 -2.98 -34.07 -1.01
N GLY A 521 -3.21 -33.25 0.02
CA GLY A 521 -3.94 -33.68 1.22
C GLY A 521 -5.45 -33.86 0.99
N LYS A 522 -6.01 -33.17 -0.01
CA LYS A 522 -7.38 -33.36 -0.51
C LYS A 522 -7.38 -33.94 -1.93
N ASN A 523 -8.22 -33.42 -2.82
CA ASN A 523 -8.34 -33.86 -4.20
C ASN A 523 -7.17 -33.35 -5.03
N GLY A 524 -6.80 -34.07 -6.08
CA GLY A 524 -5.85 -33.55 -7.06
C GLY A 524 -6.49 -32.42 -7.87
N ILE A 525 -7.66 -32.70 -8.46
CA ILE A 525 -8.47 -31.72 -9.18
C ILE A 525 -9.85 -31.65 -8.52
N TYR A 526 -10.25 -30.44 -8.14
CA TYR A 526 -11.55 -30.16 -7.55
C TYR A 526 -12.31 -29.18 -8.46
N ALA A 527 -13.41 -29.63 -9.06
CA ALA A 527 -14.29 -28.78 -9.84
C ALA A 527 -15.57 -28.51 -9.04
N HIS A 528 -15.81 -27.24 -8.69
CA HIS A 528 -16.98 -26.79 -7.95
C HIS A 528 -18.23 -26.72 -8.86
N GLU A 529 -19.33 -26.18 -8.35
CA GLU A 529 -20.61 -26.11 -9.05
C GLU A 529 -20.51 -25.37 -10.40
N GLU A 530 -21.20 -25.88 -11.42
CA GLU A 530 -21.26 -25.30 -12.77
C GLU A 530 -19.90 -25.03 -13.44
N SER A 531 -18.79 -25.50 -12.86
CA SER A 531 -17.46 -25.34 -13.44
C SER A 531 -17.34 -26.20 -14.70
N ALA A 532 -16.60 -25.69 -15.68
CA ALA A 532 -16.34 -26.36 -16.93
C ALA A 532 -14.90 -26.09 -17.35
N GLY A 533 -14.58 -26.30 -18.62
CA GLY A 533 -13.23 -26.12 -19.15
C GLY A 533 -12.69 -27.42 -19.73
N VAL A 534 -11.48 -27.34 -20.28
CA VAL A 534 -10.84 -28.46 -20.96
C VAL A 534 -9.51 -28.75 -20.27
N LEU A 535 -9.31 -30.00 -19.87
CA LEU A 535 -8.09 -30.50 -19.27
C LEU A 535 -7.54 -31.59 -20.19
N GLU A 536 -6.38 -31.38 -20.79
CA GLU A 536 -5.75 -32.31 -21.72
C GLU A 536 -4.39 -32.78 -21.22
N ASP A 537 -4.07 -34.07 -21.36
CA ASP A 537 -2.75 -34.62 -21.05
C ASP A 537 -2.32 -34.41 -19.58
N CYS A 538 -3.27 -34.30 -18.65
CA CYS A 538 -3.00 -34.05 -17.23
C CYS A 538 -2.74 -35.36 -16.46
N THR A 539 -1.84 -35.32 -15.48
CA THR A 539 -1.56 -36.46 -14.57
C THR A 539 -1.86 -36.08 -13.13
N VAL A 540 -2.61 -36.91 -12.41
CA VAL A 540 -2.92 -36.73 -10.99
C VAL A 540 -2.46 -37.95 -10.20
N SER A 541 -1.68 -37.76 -9.14
CA SER A 541 -1.24 -38.86 -8.29
C SER A 541 -1.15 -38.52 -6.81
N GLU A 542 -1.05 -39.54 -5.96
CA GLU A 542 -0.79 -39.39 -4.52
C GLU A 542 -1.73 -38.38 -3.81
N THR A 543 -3.04 -38.64 -3.85
CA THR A 543 -4.08 -37.76 -3.29
C THR A 543 -4.71 -38.34 -2.02
N GLY A 544 -5.09 -37.50 -1.05
CA GLY A 544 -5.73 -37.90 0.20
C GLY A 544 -7.25 -38.11 0.11
N PHE A 545 -7.88 -37.53 -0.90
CA PHE A 545 -9.29 -37.69 -1.27
C PHE A 545 -9.38 -38.24 -2.71
N PRO A 546 -10.58 -38.52 -3.26
CA PRO A 546 -10.72 -38.92 -4.65
C PRO A 546 -9.93 -37.98 -5.57
N ALA A 547 -9.15 -38.55 -6.49
CA ALA A 547 -8.19 -37.77 -7.28
C ALA A 547 -8.88 -36.64 -8.05
N LEU A 548 -10.07 -36.92 -8.58
CA LEU A 548 -10.97 -36.00 -9.25
C LEU A 548 -12.28 -35.87 -8.44
N TYR A 549 -12.74 -34.64 -8.22
CA TYR A 549 -14.07 -34.36 -7.70
C TYR A 549 -14.83 -33.39 -8.60
N PHE A 550 -16.08 -33.73 -8.94
CA PHE A 550 -16.97 -32.87 -9.73
C PHE A 550 -18.26 -32.56 -8.98
N GLY A 551 -18.46 -31.28 -8.67
CA GLY A 551 -19.63 -30.77 -7.96
C GLY A 551 -20.89 -30.67 -8.83
N VAL A 552 -21.94 -30.09 -8.23
CA VAL A 552 -23.28 -29.94 -8.82
C VAL A 552 -23.22 -29.25 -10.18
N ARG A 553 -23.76 -29.89 -11.22
CA ARG A 553 -23.75 -29.36 -12.61
C ARG A 553 -22.35 -29.03 -13.18
N ALA A 554 -21.28 -29.54 -12.58
CA ALA A 554 -19.94 -29.41 -13.16
C ALA A 554 -19.85 -30.22 -14.46
N ALA A 555 -19.30 -29.64 -15.52
CA ALA A 555 -19.17 -30.26 -16.83
C ALA A 555 -17.78 -30.04 -17.45
N PRO A 556 -16.68 -30.42 -16.77
CA PRO A 556 -15.35 -30.36 -17.35
C PRO A 556 -15.15 -31.44 -18.42
N VAL A 557 -14.31 -31.13 -19.42
CA VAL A 557 -13.89 -32.08 -20.47
C VAL A 557 -12.45 -32.51 -20.17
N LEU A 558 -12.23 -33.78 -19.89
CA LEU A 558 -10.92 -34.36 -19.66
C LEU A 558 -10.52 -35.25 -20.84
N ARG A 559 -9.31 -35.05 -21.36
CA ARG A 559 -8.77 -35.78 -22.52
C ARG A 559 -7.40 -36.33 -22.21
N ARG A 560 -7.19 -37.63 -22.43
CA ARG A 560 -5.88 -38.28 -22.27
C ARG A 560 -5.28 -38.04 -20.87
N CYS A 561 -6.13 -37.97 -19.84
CA CYS A 561 -5.70 -37.75 -18.46
C CYS A 561 -5.40 -39.07 -17.75
N LEU A 562 -4.38 -39.07 -16.90
CA LEU A 562 -3.93 -40.22 -16.13
C LEU A 562 -4.12 -39.97 -14.63
N VAL A 563 -4.87 -40.82 -13.95
CA VAL A 563 -4.91 -40.88 -12.48
C VAL A 563 -4.07 -42.07 -12.03
N ARG A 564 -3.17 -41.89 -11.06
CA ARG A 564 -2.38 -43.01 -10.55
C ARG A 564 -2.03 -42.94 -9.08
N ASP A 565 -1.80 -44.10 -8.48
CA ASP A 565 -1.29 -44.21 -7.10
C ASP A 565 -2.19 -43.47 -6.07
N THR A 566 -3.51 -43.56 -6.24
CA THR A 566 -4.52 -42.96 -5.34
C THR A 566 -5.49 -44.00 -4.78
N ALA A 567 -6.21 -43.66 -3.71
CA ALA A 567 -7.21 -44.56 -3.14
C ALA A 567 -8.46 -44.68 -4.03
N GLU A 568 -8.95 -43.56 -4.56
CA GLU A 568 -10.13 -43.45 -5.41
C GLU A 568 -9.80 -42.46 -6.54
N ASP A 569 -10.23 -42.75 -7.77
CA ASP A 569 -9.91 -41.90 -8.92
C ASP A 569 -10.92 -40.77 -9.14
N LEU A 570 -12.22 -41.04 -9.01
CA LEU A 570 -13.27 -40.10 -9.35
C LEU A 570 -14.46 -40.20 -8.39
N SER A 571 -14.88 -39.04 -7.88
CA SER A 571 -16.15 -38.86 -7.17
C SER A 571 -16.92 -37.68 -7.77
N GLN A 572 -18.24 -37.79 -7.91
CA GLN A 572 -19.04 -36.75 -8.55
C GLN A 572 -20.45 -36.63 -7.97
N ALA A 573 -21.04 -35.43 -8.04
CA ALA A 573 -22.45 -35.19 -7.74
C ALA A 573 -23.37 -35.86 -8.78
N GLU A 574 -24.62 -36.13 -8.41
CA GLU A 574 -25.57 -36.87 -9.25
C GLU A 574 -25.90 -36.16 -10.58
N ASP A 575 -25.86 -34.83 -10.59
CA ASP A 575 -26.12 -33.98 -11.76
C ASP A 575 -24.84 -33.40 -12.39
N ALA A 576 -23.66 -33.88 -11.99
CA ALA A 576 -22.41 -33.58 -12.68
C ALA A 576 -22.39 -34.31 -14.04
N ALA A 577 -21.91 -33.62 -15.08
CA ALA A 577 -21.86 -34.14 -16.45
C ALA A 577 -20.46 -33.98 -17.07
N PRO A 578 -19.40 -34.56 -16.48
CA PRO A 578 -18.07 -34.52 -17.05
C PRO A 578 -17.99 -35.33 -18.36
N VAL A 579 -17.13 -34.89 -19.28
CA VAL A 579 -16.80 -35.65 -20.50
C VAL A 579 -15.39 -36.22 -20.32
N LEU A 580 -15.27 -37.55 -20.38
CA LEU A 580 -14.01 -38.27 -20.18
C LEU A 580 -13.63 -38.97 -21.49
N GLU A 581 -12.58 -38.51 -22.16
CA GLU A 581 -12.07 -39.04 -23.43
C GLU A 581 -10.65 -39.60 -23.21
N ASP A 582 -10.42 -40.88 -23.52
CA ASP A 582 -9.12 -41.55 -23.38
C ASP A 582 -8.45 -41.36 -21.99
N CYS A 583 -9.26 -41.28 -20.92
CA CYS A 583 -8.76 -41.12 -19.55
C CYS A 583 -8.53 -42.49 -18.92
N HIS A 584 -7.45 -42.64 -18.14
CA HIS A 584 -7.06 -43.92 -17.55
C HIS A 584 -6.66 -43.82 -16.08
N SER A 585 -6.83 -44.93 -15.35
CA SER A 585 -6.34 -45.12 -13.98
C SER A 585 -5.21 -46.16 -13.94
N SER A 586 -4.27 -46.00 -13.01
CA SER A 586 -3.20 -46.99 -12.77
C SER A 586 -2.82 -47.06 -11.29
N GLY A 587 -2.84 -48.24 -10.67
CA GLY A 587 -2.52 -48.37 -9.25
C GLY A 587 -3.54 -47.68 -8.32
N VAL A 588 -4.81 -47.60 -8.75
CA VAL A 588 -5.91 -47.01 -7.98
C VAL A 588 -6.71 -48.12 -7.29
N LYS A 589 -7.03 -48.00 -5.99
CA LYS A 589 -7.75 -49.06 -5.26
C LYS A 589 -9.24 -49.15 -5.64
N ALA A 590 -9.89 -48.02 -5.81
CA ALA A 590 -11.27 -47.90 -6.28
C ALA A 590 -11.27 -47.14 -7.61
N ALA A 591 -11.11 -47.88 -8.71
CA ALA A 591 -11.05 -47.33 -10.06
C ALA A 591 -12.44 -47.27 -10.71
N THR A 592 -12.84 -46.08 -11.13
CA THR A 592 -14.02 -45.78 -11.95
C THR A 592 -13.62 -45.56 -13.42
N LEU A 593 -12.39 -45.10 -13.67
CA LEU A 593 -11.81 -44.95 -15.00
C LEU A 593 -11.20 -46.27 -15.51
N PRO A 594 -11.12 -46.48 -16.85
CA PRO A 594 -10.47 -47.66 -17.44
C PRO A 594 -8.99 -47.79 -17.01
N GLU A 595 -8.55 -48.99 -16.62
CA GLU A 595 -7.15 -49.21 -16.27
C GLU A 595 -6.23 -49.21 -17.51
N VAL A 596 -5.01 -48.68 -17.36
CA VAL A 596 -3.98 -48.70 -18.44
C VAL A 596 -3.60 -50.15 -18.77
N GLY A 597 -4.22 -50.73 -19.80
CA GLY A 597 -3.93 -52.10 -20.23
C GLY A 597 -5.04 -52.81 -21.00
N GLU A 598 -6.30 -52.36 -20.92
CA GLU A 598 -7.42 -52.94 -21.66
C GLU A 598 -7.87 -52.02 -22.81
N SER A 599 -7.57 -52.43 -24.05
CA SER A 599 -8.16 -51.83 -25.25
C SER A 599 -9.59 -52.33 -25.40
N GLY A 600 -10.56 -51.50 -25.02
CA GLY A 600 -11.98 -51.75 -25.27
C GLY A 600 -12.82 -50.52 -25.00
N ALA A 601 -13.45 -49.97 -26.04
CA ALA A 601 -14.47 -48.94 -25.90
C ALA A 601 -15.64 -49.48 -25.07
N VAL A 602 -15.94 -48.84 -23.94
CA VAL A 602 -17.15 -49.14 -23.16
C VAL A 602 -17.86 -47.85 -22.78
N ALA A 603 -19.07 -47.69 -23.30
CA ALA A 603 -20.07 -46.79 -22.75
C ALA A 603 -20.57 -47.38 -21.44
N VAL A 604 -20.35 -46.71 -20.32
CA VAL A 604 -20.81 -47.19 -19.02
C VAL A 604 -22.23 -46.67 -18.77
N SER A 605 -23.20 -47.58 -18.96
CA SER A 605 -24.56 -47.46 -18.45
C SER A 605 -24.58 -47.82 -16.97
N ALA A 606 -25.26 -46.99 -16.18
CA ALA A 606 -25.54 -47.19 -14.76
C ALA A 606 -26.12 -48.57 -14.44
N THR A 607 -25.68 -49.18 -13.34
CA THR A 607 -26.54 -49.78 -12.31
C THR A 607 -25.73 -50.27 -11.11
N GLY A 608 -26.11 -49.81 -9.92
CA GLY A 608 -26.19 -50.63 -8.71
C GLY A 608 -25.02 -50.63 -7.74
N ALA A 609 -24.99 -49.65 -6.82
CA ALA A 609 -24.42 -49.87 -5.49
C ALA A 609 -25.34 -49.26 -4.42
N ARG A 610 -25.66 -50.11 -3.44
CA ARG A 610 -26.61 -49.87 -2.35
C ARG A 610 -26.08 -48.82 -1.38
N ARG A 611 -27.01 -47.98 -0.92
CA ARG A 611 -26.88 -46.98 0.14
C ARG A 611 -26.46 -47.59 1.49
N ALA A 612 -25.59 -46.89 2.20
CA ALA A 612 -25.63 -46.79 3.67
C ALA A 612 -24.97 -45.46 4.09
N GLY A 613 -25.79 -44.49 4.49
CA GLY A 613 -25.40 -43.18 5.02
C GLY A 613 -26.65 -42.28 5.14
N PRO A 614 -26.92 -41.66 6.30
CA PRO A 614 -28.27 -41.47 6.82
C PRO A 614 -29.01 -40.23 6.29
N GLU A 615 -30.33 -40.36 6.22
CA GLU A 615 -31.31 -39.32 5.92
C GLU A 615 -31.50 -38.37 7.11
N ARG A 616 -31.73 -37.08 6.80
CA ARG A 616 -32.72 -36.25 7.50
C ARG A 616 -33.30 -35.18 6.57
N GLN A 617 -34.40 -35.59 5.93
CA GLN A 617 -35.64 -34.86 5.63
C GLN A 617 -35.53 -33.37 5.26
N ALA A 618 -35.55 -33.10 3.96
CA ALA A 618 -36.24 -31.92 3.41
C ALA A 618 -37.69 -32.35 3.15
N ASN A 619 -38.63 -31.75 3.89
CA ASN A 619 -40.04 -31.96 3.66
C ASN A 619 -40.45 -31.26 2.35
N SER A 620 -41.23 -31.99 1.56
CA SER A 620 -41.75 -31.60 0.26
C SER A 620 -42.67 -30.37 0.35
N ASP A 621 -42.56 -29.44 -0.60
CA ASP A 621 -43.76 -28.78 -1.13
C ASP A 621 -43.66 -28.47 -2.64
N ARG A 622 -44.60 -29.14 -3.31
CA ARG A 622 -45.06 -29.18 -4.69
C ARG A 622 -44.83 -27.96 -5.59
N ASP A 623 -44.51 -28.30 -6.84
CA ASP A 623 -44.67 -27.50 -8.05
C ASP A 623 -45.97 -26.70 -8.09
N GLY A 624 -45.83 -25.39 -8.30
CA GLY A 624 -46.89 -24.49 -8.75
C GLY A 624 -46.25 -23.38 -9.59
N GLU A 625 -46.81 -23.11 -10.77
CA GLU A 625 -46.43 -22.02 -11.66
C GLU A 625 -46.18 -20.70 -10.89
N PRO A 626 -45.25 -19.84 -11.34
CA PRO A 626 -44.91 -18.62 -10.60
C PRO A 626 -46.11 -17.69 -10.53
N ALA A 627 -46.74 -17.70 -9.36
CA ALA A 627 -47.83 -16.82 -8.97
C ALA A 627 -47.40 -15.36 -9.20
N THR A 628 -48.26 -14.57 -9.83
CA THR A 628 -48.01 -13.15 -10.10
C THR A 628 -47.76 -12.39 -8.78
N GLY A 629 -47.04 -11.27 -8.80
CA GLY A 629 -46.66 -10.54 -7.57
C GLY A 629 -47.84 -10.17 -6.65
N GLU A 630 -49.07 -10.08 -7.18
CA GLU A 630 -50.28 -9.83 -6.38
C GLU A 630 -50.74 -11.05 -5.57
N ASP A 631 -50.51 -12.28 -6.04
CA ASP A 631 -50.92 -13.53 -5.38
C ASP A 631 -49.96 -13.92 -4.23
N GLN A 632 -48.71 -13.44 -4.27
CA GLN A 632 -47.71 -13.72 -3.24
C GLN A 632 -47.88 -12.84 -2.00
N LEU A 633 -48.44 -11.65 -2.15
CA LEU A 633 -48.55 -10.67 -1.07
C LEU A 633 -49.42 -11.13 0.13
N PRO A 634 -50.61 -11.75 -0.06
CA PRO A 634 -51.38 -12.30 1.05
C PRO A 634 -50.63 -13.39 1.82
N ARG A 635 -49.86 -14.24 1.14
CA ARG A 635 -49.04 -15.29 1.77
C ARG A 635 -47.92 -14.71 2.62
N LEU A 636 -47.18 -13.72 2.11
CA LEU A 636 -46.09 -13.08 2.85
C LEU A 636 -46.59 -12.31 4.08
N LEU A 637 -47.78 -11.69 3.99
CA LEU A 637 -48.43 -11.07 5.14
C LEU A 637 -48.88 -12.11 6.18
N ALA A 638 -49.40 -13.26 5.75
CA ALA A 638 -49.74 -14.36 6.66
C ALA A 638 -48.48 -14.91 7.37
N GLN A 639 -47.36 -15.07 6.65
CA GLN A 639 -46.07 -15.48 7.25
C GLN A 639 -45.56 -14.48 8.30
N LEU A 640 -45.80 -13.18 8.10
CA LEU A 640 -45.47 -12.16 9.09
C LEU A 640 -46.36 -12.30 10.34
N GLU A 641 -47.65 -12.60 10.18
CA GLU A 641 -48.59 -12.83 11.29
C GLU A 641 -48.27 -14.11 12.08
N GLU A 642 -47.72 -15.15 11.43
CA GLU A 642 -47.30 -16.41 12.04
C GLU A 642 -46.06 -16.30 12.94
N LEU A 643 -45.27 -15.22 12.84
CA LEU A 643 -44.13 -15.02 13.74
C LEU A 643 -44.62 -14.84 15.18
N ALA A 644 -44.12 -15.65 16.12
CA ALA A 644 -44.44 -15.53 17.54
C ALA A 644 -44.12 -14.11 18.06
N GLY A 645 -44.99 -13.56 18.90
CA GLY A 645 -44.88 -12.20 19.44
C GLY A 645 -44.86 -11.09 18.38
N LEU A 646 -44.07 -10.04 18.63
CA LEU A 646 -43.82 -8.91 17.70
C LEU A 646 -45.05 -8.09 17.27
N GLU A 647 -46.12 -8.05 18.08
CA GLU A 647 -47.39 -7.38 17.75
C GLU A 647 -47.20 -5.93 17.26
N ARG A 648 -46.35 -5.16 17.92
CA ARG A 648 -46.02 -3.78 17.53
C ARG A 648 -45.34 -3.70 16.15
N VAL A 649 -44.37 -4.58 15.90
CA VAL A 649 -43.65 -4.64 14.61
C VAL A 649 -44.60 -5.08 13.50
N LYS A 650 -45.48 -6.05 13.75
CA LYS A 650 -46.51 -6.50 12.79
C LYS A 650 -47.42 -5.33 12.39
N GLN A 651 -47.91 -4.57 13.37
CA GLN A 651 -48.74 -3.39 13.13
C GLN A 651 -48.01 -2.28 12.35
N ASP A 652 -46.74 -2.03 12.67
CA ASP A 652 -45.92 -1.03 11.99
C ASP A 652 -45.61 -1.43 10.54
N VAL A 653 -45.25 -2.69 10.30
CA VAL A 653 -45.03 -3.24 8.95
C VAL A 653 -46.32 -3.23 8.15
N ALA A 654 -47.46 -3.63 8.72
CA ALA A 654 -48.76 -3.53 8.07
C ALA A 654 -49.11 -2.08 7.69
N SER A 655 -48.77 -1.12 8.53
CA SER A 655 -48.95 0.31 8.27
C SER A 655 -48.03 0.80 7.13
N LEU A 656 -46.77 0.35 7.10
CA LEU A 656 -45.83 0.63 6.01
C LEU A 656 -46.34 0.08 4.68
N VAL A 657 -46.85 -1.15 4.66
CA VAL A 657 -47.41 -1.79 3.47
C VAL A 657 -48.59 -0.98 2.91
N LYS A 658 -49.48 -0.45 3.76
CA LYS A 658 -50.58 0.42 3.34
C LYS A 658 -50.09 1.70 2.68
N VAL A 659 -49.07 2.34 3.25
CA VAL A 659 -48.44 3.55 2.68
C VAL A 659 -47.77 3.24 1.33
N MET A 660 -47.04 2.14 1.24
CA MET A 660 -46.34 1.75 0.01
C MET A 660 -47.31 1.34 -1.11
N ARG A 661 -48.46 0.73 -0.79
CA ARG A 661 -49.56 0.52 -1.75
C ARG A 661 -50.11 1.83 -2.32
N LEU A 662 -50.23 2.87 -1.49
CA LEU A 662 -50.65 4.20 -1.96
C LEU A 662 -49.61 4.83 -2.89
N VAL A 663 -48.31 4.69 -2.58
CA VAL A 663 -47.21 5.16 -3.44
C VAL A 663 -47.26 4.47 -4.80
N LYS A 664 -47.39 3.13 -4.83
CA LYS A 664 -47.49 2.35 -6.07
C LYS A 664 -48.68 2.80 -6.93
N ARG A 665 -49.88 2.91 -6.34
CA ARG A 665 -51.08 3.35 -7.05
C ARG A 665 -50.95 4.76 -7.63
N ARG A 666 -50.23 5.66 -6.96
CA ARG A 666 -49.95 7.00 -7.49
C ARG A 666 -49.00 6.94 -8.69
N GLN A 667 -47.94 6.14 -8.60
CA GLN A 667 -46.99 5.92 -9.71
C GLN A 667 -47.68 5.30 -10.93
N GLU A 668 -48.53 4.29 -10.73
CA GLU A 668 -49.34 3.66 -11.79
C GLU A 668 -50.33 4.65 -12.42
N ALA A 669 -50.86 5.58 -11.64
CA ALA A 669 -51.72 6.66 -12.12
C ALA A 669 -50.94 7.84 -12.75
N GLY A 670 -49.61 7.75 -12.88
CA GLY A 670 -48.76 8.81 -13.42
C GLY A 670 -48.67 10.07 -12.53
N LEU A 671 -49.15 10.00 -11.29
CA LEU A 671 -49.07 11.08 -10.31
C LEU A 671 -47.72 11.04 -9.61
N GLN A 672 -47.16 12.20 -9.29
CA GLN A 672 -45.92 12.24 -8.53
C GLN A 672 -46.13 11.60 -7.14
N PRO A 673 -45.36 10.56 -6.78
CA PRO A 673 -45.43 9.96 -5.47
C PRO A 673 -44.91 10.95 -4.42
N PRO A 674 -45.44 10.91 -3.18
CA PRO A 674 -44.87 11.68 -2.09
C PRO A 674 -43.41 11.23 -1.83
N PRO A 675 -42.51 12.15 -1.43
CA PRO A 675 -41.10 11.84 -1.20
C PRO A 675 -40.93 11.09 0.13
N LEU A 676 -41.30 9.81 0.13
CA LEU A 676 -41.18 8.93 1.28
C LEU A 676 -39.93 8.07 1.15
N SER A 677 -39.04 8.14 2.13
CA SER A 677 -37.93 7.19 2.22
C SER A 677 -38.44 5.79 2.54
N ARG A 678 -37.84 4.78 1.89
CA ARG A 678 -38.13 3.36 2.12
C ARG A 678 -37.16 2.73 3.13
N HIS A 679 -36.14 3.46 3.57
CA HIS A 679 -35.11 2.98 4.49
C HIS A 679 -35.62 2.94 5.94
N LEU A 680 -35.21 1.91 6.69
CA LEU A 680 -35.71 1.63 8.03
C LEU A 680 -34.57 1.42 9.04
N VAL A 681 -34.83 1.77 10.30
CA VAL A 681 -34.00 1.36 11.44
C VAL A 681 -34.72 0.25 12.19
N LEU A 682 -34.06 -0.87 12.47
CA LEU A 682 -34.58 -1.93 13.34
C LEU A 682 -33.81 -1.92 14.66
N ALA A 683 -34.47 -1.47 15.73
CA ALA A 683 -33.87 -1.29 17.04
C ALA A 683 -34.36 -2.37 18.01
N GLY A 684 -33.46 -3.15 18.61
CA GLY A 684 -33.81 -4.11 19.66
C GLY A 684 -32.72 -5.13 19.97
N ASN A 685 -32.91 -5.92 21.03
CA ASN A 685 -31.91 -6.90 21.50
C ASN A 685 -31.65 -8.05 20.51
N PRO A 686 -30.53 -8.79 20.60
CA PRO A 686 -30.25 -9.92 19.74
C PRO A 686 -31.33 -11.00 19.80
N GLY A 687 -31.63 -11.63 18.66
CA GLY A 687 -32.58 -12.74 18.59
C GLY A 687 -34.07 -12.35 18.68
N THR A 688 -34.42 -11.07 18.58
CA THR A 688 -35.82 -10.58 18.50
C THR A 688 -36.44 -10.66 17.10
N GLY A 689 -35.76 -11.23 16.11
CA GLY A 689 -36.33 -11.45 14.76
C GLY A 689 -36.09 -10.35 13.72
N LYS A 690 -35.20 -9.38 14.00
CA LYS A 690 -34.85 -8.26 13.08
C LYS A 690 -34.53 -8.72 11.64
N THR A 691 -33.60 -9.66 11.48
CA THR A 691 -33.19 -10.17 10.15
C THR A 691 -34.32 -10.93 9.44
N THR A 692 -35.16 -11.66 10.19
CA THR A 692 -36.33 -12.35 9.65
C THR A 692 -37.35 -11.35 9.09
N VAL A 693 -37.66 -10.30 9.85
CA VAL A 693 -38.58 -9.24 9.41
C VAL A 693 -37.99 -8.43 8.25
N ALA A 694 -36.68 -8.16 8.24
CA ALA A 694 -36.01 -7.49 7.11
C ALA A 694 -36.15 -8.28 5.80
N ARG A 695 -36.01 -9.60 5.86
CA ARG A 695 -36.19 -10.51 4.71
C ARG A 695 -37.62 -10.48 4.19
N LEU A 696 -38.59 -10.64 5.09
CA LEU A 696 -40.02 -10.59 4.73
C LEU A 696 -40.40 -9.23 4.15
N TYR A 697 -39.88 -8.14 4.71
CA TYR A 697 -40.13 -6.78 4.22
C TYR A 697 -39.63 -6.60 2.77
N GLY A 698 -38.44 -7.09 2.44
CA GLY A 698 -37.91 -7.08 1.08
C GLY A 698 -38.78 -7.84 0.08
N GLN A 699 -39.23 -9.03 0.47
CA GLN A 699 -40.13 -9.86 -0.34
C GLN A 699 -41.49 -9.19 -0.53
N ILE A 700 -42.05 -8.57 0.51
CA ILE A 700 -43.31 -7.83 0.44
C ILE A 700 -43.19 -6.64 -0.52
N LEU A 701 -42.09 -5.89 -0.49
CA LEU A 701 -41.86 -4.79 -1.43
C LEU A 701 -41.69 -5.25 -2.88
N ALA A 702 -41.06 -6.41 -3.10
CA ALA A 702 -40.97 -7.02 -4.43
C ALA A 702 -42.33 -7.51 -4.94
N ALA A 703 -43.15 -8.14 -4.08
CA ALA A 703 -44.53 -8.52 -4.41
C ALA A 703 -45.39 -7.28 -4.75
N LEU A 704 -45.15 -6.16 -4.06
CA LEU A 704 -45.73 -4.87 -4.39
C LEU A 704 -45.12 -4.22 -5.65
N GLY A 705 -44.12 -4.81 -6.32
CA GLY A 705 -43.49 -4.25 -7.51
C GLY A 705 -42.68 -2.98 -7.27
N LEU A 706 -42.31 -2.70 -6.02
CA LEU A 706 -41.46 -1.56 -5.64
C LEU A 706 -39.98 -1.92 -5.61
N LEU A 707 -39.64 -3.20 -5.62
CA LEU A 707 -38.31 -3.76 -5.78
C LEU A 707 -38.36 -4.85 -6.87
N SER A 708 -37.25 -5.07 -7.58
CA SER A 708 -37.21 -6.04 -8.68
C SER A 708 -37.05 -7.49 -8.23
N ARG A 709 -36.45 -7.75 -7.07
CA ARG A 709 -36.17 -9.11 -6.56
C ARG A 709 -36.48 -9.30 -5.07
N GLY A 710 -36.26 -8.28 -4.24
CA GLY A 710 -36.55 -8.33 -2.80
C GLY A 710 -35.61 -9.22 -1.98
N HIS A 711 -34.46 -9.63 -2.52
CA HIS A 711 -33.46 -10.44 -1.81
C HIS A 711 -32.76 -9.62 -0.72
N LEU A 712 -32.34 -10.29 0.35
CA LEU A 712 -31.63 -9.67 1.48
C LEU A 712 -30.12 -9.88 1.32
N VAL A 713 -29.33 -8.81 1.40
CA VAL A 713 -27.87 -8.83 1.52
C VAL A 713 -27.49 -8.36 2.92
N GLU A 714 -26.89 -9.24 3.71
CA GLU A 714 -26.45 -8.94 5.07
C GLU A 714 -25.00 -8.41 5.04
N ALA A 715 -24.74 -7.37 5.84
CA ALA A 715 -23.45 -6.70 5.94
C ALA A 715 -23.19 -6.25 7.38
N ASP A 716 -21.93 -6.21 7.77
CA ASP A 716 -21.44 -5.70 9.05
C ASP A 716 -20.34 -4.65 8.83
N ARG A 717 -19.71 -4.15 9.91
CA ARG A 717 -18.57 -3.22 9.80
C ARG A 717 -17.45 -3.79 8.93
N GLY A 718 -17.12 -5.08 9.09
CA GLY A 718 -16.04 -5.74 8.34
C GLY A 718 -16.33 -5.84 6.85
N SER A 719 -17.60 -5.88 6.47
CA SER A 719 -18.06 -5.92 5.08
C SER A 719 -18.02 -4.55 4.40
N LEU A 720 -18.19 -3.46 5.15
CA LEU A 720 -18.33 -2.11 4.60
C LEU A 720 -17.05 -1.27 4.71
N VAL A 721 -16.30 -1.42 5.81
CA VAL A 721 -15.11 -0.61 6.10
C VAL A 721 -13.86 -1.31 5.56
N GLY A 722 -13.04 -0.55 4.82
CA GLY A 722 -11.75 -1.01 4.34
C GLY A 722 -10.72 -1.04 5.47
N GLU A 723 -9.73 -1.92 5.36
CA GLU A 723 -8.63 -1.99 6.33
C GLU A 723 -7.60 -0.86 6.14
N TYR A 724 -7.69 -0.13 5.01
CA TYR A 724 -6.75 0.89 4.56
C TYR A 724 -7.46 2.12 3.96
N VAL A 725 -6.76 3.25 3.93
CA VAL A 725 -7.23 4.52 3.34
C VAL A 725 -7.60 4.31 1.87
N GLY A 726 -8.81 4.74 1.46
CA GLY A 726 -9.29 4.64 0.07
C GLY A 726 -9.96 3.32 -0.31
N HIS A 727 -9.91 2.28 0.53
CA HIS A 727 -10.58 0.99 0.28
C HIS A 727 -12.04 0.97 0.75
N THR A 728 -12.43 1.90 1.62
CA THR A 728 -13.77 1.89 2.23
C THR A 728 -14.87 2.24 1.25
N ALA A 729 -14.71 3.29 0.45
CA ALA A 729 -15.72 3.68 -0.54
C ALA A 729 -15.96 2.60 -1.62
N PRO A 730 -14.94 1.99 -2.25
CA PRO A 730 -15.13 0.87 -3.18
C PRO A 730 -15.81 -0.35 -2.54
N LYS A 731 -15.41 -0.72 -1.32
CA LYS A 731 -15.93 -1.89 -0.60
C LYS A 731 -17.40 -1.71 -0.19
N THR A 732 -17.74 -0.54 0.36
CA THR A 732 -19.13 -0.14 0.63
C THR A 732 -19.97 -0.14 -0.65
N THR A 733 -19.42 0.36 -1.76
CA THR A 733 -20.10 0.37 -3.07
C THR A 733 -20.35 -1.03 -3.60
N ALA A 734 -19.40 -1.95 -3.47
CA ALA A 734 -19.54 -3.33 -3.93
C ALA A 734 -20.66 -4.08 -3.17
N VAL A 735 -20.69 -3.94 -1.85
CA VAL A 735 -21.75 -4.52 -1.01
C VAL A 735 -23.12 -3.90 -1.34
N PHE A 736 -23.19 -2.58 -1.49
CA PHE A 736 -24.42 -1.90 -1.88
C PHE A 736 -24.94 -2.36 -3.26
N ARG A 737 -24.06 -2.52 -4.25
CA ARG A 737 -24.44 -2.97 -5.60
C ARG A 737 -25.01 -4.38 -5.60
N ARG A 738 -24.54 -5.28 -4.72
CA ARG A 738 -25.14 -6.61 -4.56
C ARG A 738 -26.60 -6.54 -4.07
N ALA A 739 -26.98 -5.47 -3.38
CA ALA A 739 -28.33 -5.24 -2.88
C ALA A 739 -29.26 -4.56 -3.89
N LEU A 740 -28.79 -4.19 -5.09
CA LEU A 740 -29.62 -3.61 -6.15
C LEU A 740 -30.82 -4.51 -6.48
N GLY A 741 -32.02 -3.95 -6.40
CA GLY A 741 -33.28 -4.67 -6.57
C GLY A 741 -33.81 -5.35 -5.30
N GLY A 742 -33.13 -5.18 -4.15
CA GLY A 742 -33.41 -5.87 -2.90
C GLY A 742 -33.16 -4.99 -1.67
N VAL A 743 -32.73 -5.62 -0.58
CA VAL A 743 -32.53 -5.00 0.73
C VAL A 743 -31.08 -5.16 1.17
N LEU A 744 -30.43 -4.05 1.55
CA LEU A 744 -29.14 -4.06 2.24
C LEU A 744 -29.39 -3.98 3.75
N PHE A 745 -29.10 -5.06 4.47
CA PHE A 745 -29.23 -5.14 5.91
C PHE A 745 -27.88 -4.97 6.58
N ILE A 746 -27.70 -3.89 7.34
CA ILE A 746 -26.47 -3.58 8.06
C ILE A 746 -26.68 -3.93 9.54
N ASP A 747 -26.10 -5.05 9.98
CA ASP A 747 -26.15 -5.45 11.38
C ASP A 747 -25.13 -4.68 12.21
N GLU A 748 -25.50 -4.38 13.45
CA GLU A 748 -24.74 -3.52 14.37
C GLU A 748 -24.23 -2.23 13.70
N ALA A 749 -25.10 -1.51 12.99
CA ALA A 749 -24.73 -0.36 12.15
C ALA A 749 -24.00 0.76 12.92
N TYR A 750 -24.30 0.92 14.22
CA TYR A 750 -23.60 1.84 15.11
C TYR A 750 -22.10 1.57 15.20
N ALA A 751 -21.65 0.33 14.91
CA ALA A 751 -20.24 -0.02 14.89
C ALA A 751 -19.47 0.76 13.81
N LEU A 752 -20.13 1.29 12.78
CA LEU A 752 -19.50 2.16 11.78
C LEU A 752 -19.00 3.49 12.39
N VAL A 753 -19.63 3.96 13.47
CA VAL A 753 -19.28 5.21 14.17
C VAL A 753 -19.06 4.94 15.67
N PRO A 754 -17.90 4.40 16.07
CA PRO A 754 -17.59 4.08 17.47
C PRO A 754 -17.49 5.32 18.36
N VAL A 755 -17.83 5.20 19.64
CA VAL A 755 -17.76 6.31 20.61
C VAL A 755 -16.30 6.58 21.00
N GLY A 756 -15.88 7.85 20.94
CA GLY A 756 -14.56 8.31 21.41
C GLY A 756 -13.40 8.05 20.45
N GLN A 757 -13.65 7.49 19.27
CA GLN A 757 -12.65 7.31 18.21
C GLN A 757 -13.11 8.00 16.92
N SER A 758 -12.43 9.08 16.52
CA SER A 758 -12.57 9.65 15.18
C SER A 758 -11.74 8.82 14.20
N THR A 759 -12.27 7.69 13.75
CA THR A 759 -11.67 6.93 12.64
C THR A 759 -12.28 7.41 11.33
N ASP A 760 -11.47 7.97 10.43
CA ASP A 760 -11.94 8.53 9.15
C ASP A 760 -12.61 7.49 8.24
N PHE A 761 -12.22 6.21 8.37
CA PHE A 761 -12.74 5.12 7.52
C PHE A 761 -14.22 4.80 7.76
N GLY A 762 -14.68 4.79 9.01
CA GLY A 762 -16.10 4.55 9.31
C GLY A 762 -17.00 5.66 8.78
N GLN A 763 -16.53 6.90 8.88
CA GLN A 763 -17.21 8.08 8.32
C GLN A 763 -17.24 8.05 6.79
N GLU A 764 -16.16 7.58 6.14
CA GLU A 764 -16.11 7.39 4.70
C GLU A 764 -17.16 6.35 4.21
N ALA A 765 -17.34 5.26 4.95
CA ALA A 765 -18.39 4.27 4.65
C ALA A 765 -19.78 4.90 4.74
N VAL A 766 -20.04 5.67 5.81
CA VAL A 766 -21.32 6.37 6.01
C VAL A 766 -21.57 7.40 4.90
N ALA A 767 -20.57 8.21 4.54
CA ALA A 767 -20.69 9.20 3.48
C ALA A 767 -20.99 8.53 2.12
N THR A 768 -20.31 7.42 1.82
CA THR A 768 -20.54 6.63 0.61
C THR A 768 -21.94 6.03 0.60
N LEU A 769 -22.39 5.47 1.73
CA LEU A 769 -23.72 4.88 1.88
C LEU A 769 -24.82 5.94 1.67
N VAL A 770 -24.71 7.11 2.29
CA VAL A 770 -25.67 8.22 2.14
C VAL A 770 -25.78 8.68 0.69
N LYS A 771 -24.66 8.74 -0.03
CA LYS A 771 -24.64 9.06 -1.46
C LYS A 771 -25.39 7.99 -2.28
N LEU A 772 -25.03 6.72 -2.10
CA LEU A 772 -25.65 5.61 -2.83
C LEU A 772 -27.14 5.45 -2.52
N MET A 773 -27.56 5.73 -1.28
CA MET A 773 -28.98 5.77 -0.89
C MET A 773 -29.76 6.86 -1.63
N GLU A 774 -29.12 7.98 -2.01
CA GLU A 774 -29.77 9.00 -2.85
C GLU A 774 -29.86 8.54 -4.30
N ASP A 775 -28.72 8.10 -4.84
CA ASP A 775 -28.56 7.74 -6.25
C ASP A 775 -29.45 6.53 -6.64
N HIS A 776 -29.73 5.63 -5.69
CA HIS A 776 -30.47 4.39 -5.90
C HIS A 776 -31.71 4.23 -5.00
N ARG A 777 -32.35 5.35 -4.61
CA ARG A 777 -33.49 5.36 -3.67
C ARG A 777 -34.71 4.53 -4.08
N ASP A 778 -34.86 4.27 -5.38
CA ASP A 778 -35.96 3.48 -5.94
C ASP A 778 -35.58 2.00 -6.14
N ASP A 779 -34.29 1.67 -6.14
CA ASP A 779 -33.76 0.35 -6.47
C ASP A 779 -33.32 -0.46 -5.25
N VAL A 780 -33.03 0.19 -4.11
CA VAL A 780 -32.49 -0.46 -2.91
C VAL A 780 -33.19 0.05 -1.65
N VAL A 781 -33.47 -0.86 -0.73
CA VAL A 781 -33.85 -0.52 0.64
C VAL A 781 -32.70 -0.84 1.60
N VAL A 782 -32.09 0.18 2.18
CA VAL A 782 -31.15 0.02 3.31
C VAL A 782 -31.92 -0.10 4.63
N ILE A 783 -31.57 -1.12 5.41
CA ILE A 783 -32.06 -1.35 6.77
C ILE A 783 -30.86 -1.36 7.72
N ALA A 784 -30.83 -0.46 8.69
CA ALA A 784 -29.79 -0.41 9.71
C ALA A 784 -30.32 -1.04 11.01
N ALA A 785 -29.60 -2.00 11.59
CA ALA A 785 -30.02 -2.72 12.79
C ALA A 785 -29.03 -2.58 13.93
N GLY A 786 -29.54 -2.59 15.17
CA GLY A 786 -28.71 -2.50 16.37
C GLY A 786 -29.51 -2.31 17.65
N TYR A 787 -28.81 -2.00 18.75
CA TYR A 787 -29.43 -1.71 20.04
C TYR A 787 -30.13 -0.34 20.03
N PRO A 788 -31.28 -0.17 20.72
CA PRO A 788 -32.06 1.06 20.66
C PRO A 788 -31.25 2.34 20.94
N GLY A 789 -30.53 2.40 22.07
CA GLY A 789 -29.75 3.58 22.43
C GLY A 789 -28.55 3.85 21.51
N ASP A 790 -27.95 2.81 20.93
CA ASP A 790 -26.83 2.97 20.00
C ASP A 790 -27.29 3.40 18.60
N MET A 791 -28.50 2.99 18.20
CA MET A 791 -29.08 3.37 16.91
C MET A 791 -29.49 4.84 16.87
N GLU A 792 -30.04 5.40 17.95
CA GLU A 792 -30.30 6.85 18.03
C GLU A 792 -29.01 7.65 17.80
N ARG A 793 -27.94 7.28 18.50
CA ARG A 793 -26.61 7.91 18.33
C ARG A 793 -26.06 7.75 16.91
N PHE A 794 -26.21 6.58 16.30
CA PHE A 794 -25.75 6.35 14.92
C PHE A 794 -26.48 7.26 13.92
N ILE A 795 -27.80 7.38 14.03
CA ILE A 795 -28.59 8.24 13.14
C ILE A 795 -28.24 9.72 13.34
N ASP A 796 -28.04 10.16 14.58
CA ASP A 796 -27.66 11.54 14.90
C ASP A 796 -26.21 11.88 14.51
N SER A 797 -25.37 10.88 14.23
CA SER A 797 -23.97 11.09 13.86
C SER A 797 -23.79 11.75 12.49
N ASN A 798 -24.79 11.70 11.61
CA ASN A 798 -24.73 12.29 10.27
C ASN A 798 -26.12 12.78 9.82
N PRO A 799 -26.29 14.08 9.51
CA PRO A 799 -27.57 14.62 9.03
C PRO A 799 -28.15 13.90 7.79
N GLY A 800 -27.28 13.35 6.94
CA GLY A 800 -27.65 12.55 5.78
C GLY A 800 -28.35 11.24 6.16
N LEU A 801 -27.95 10.61 7.27
CA LEU A 801 -28.62 9.43 7.81
C LEU A 801 -30.00 9.80 8.39
N ALA A 802 -30.08 10.82 9.24
CA ALA A 802 -31.34 11.29 9.84
C ALA A 802 -32.41 11.65 8.79
N SER A 803 -32.00 12.27 7.67
CA SER A 803 -32.93 12.59 6.57
C SER A 803 -33.44 11.37 5.80
N ARG A 804 -32.65 10.29 5.72
CA ARG A 804 -32.98 9.08 4.93
C ARG A 804 -33.64 8.00 5.79
N PHE A 805 -33.31 7.88 7.06
CA PHE A 805 -33.92 6.94 7.99
C PHE A 805 -35.08 7.61 8.71
N SER A 806 -36.25 7.64 8.07
CA SER A 806 -37.42 8.37 8.58
C SER A 806 -38.25 7.60 9.61
N ARG A 807 -37.98 6.30 9.81
CA ARG A 807 -38.75 5.41 10.68
C ARG A 807 -37.87 4.38 11.37
N THR A 808 -38.19 4.15 12.64
CA THR A 808 -37.57 3.13 13.50
C THR A 808 -38.62 2.14 13.96
N LEU A 809 -38.37 0.85 13.74
CA LEU A 809 -39.17 -0.26 14.27
C LEU A 809 -38.52 -0.78 15.54
N SER A 810 -39.26 -0.74 16.66
CA SER A 810 -38.80 -1.25 17.97
C SER A 810 -39.12 -2.73 18.10
N PHE A 811 -38.10 -3.54 18.35
CA PHE A 811 -38.18 -4.96 18.61
C PHE A 811 -37.99 -5.18 20.11
N ASP A 812 -39.10 -5.31 20.81
CA ASP A 812 -39.13 -5.58 22.25
C ASP A 812 -38.72 -7.04 22.51
N ASP A 813 -38.23 -7.32 23.72
CA ASP A 813 -37.89 -8.69 24.13
C ASP A 813 -39.14 -9.56 24.14
N TYR A 814 -38.97 -10.83 23.76
CA TYR A 814 -40.03 -11.83 23.81
C TYR A 814 -40.47 -12.07 25.25
N SER A 815 -41.79 -12.17 25.46
CA SER A 815 -42.32 -12.65 26.72
C SER A 815 -41.96 -14.12 26.95
N SER A 816 -42.09 -14.61 28.18
CA SER A 816 -41.79 -16.01 28.48
C SER A 816 -42.71 -16.94 27.69
N ALA A 817 -43.97 -16.52 27.48
CA ALA A 817 -44.93 -17.22 26.64
C ALA A 817 -44.47 -17.26 25.18
N ASP A 818 -44.00 -16.14 24.61
CA ASP A 818 -43.50 -16.10 23.23
C ASP A 818 -42.26 -17.01 23.05
N LEU A 819 -41.37 -17.07 24.05
CA LEU A 819 -40.21 -17.97 24.01
C LEU A 819 -40.61 -19.45 24.06
N VAL A 820 -41.65 -19.78 24.84
CA VAL A 820 -42.25 -21.13 24.85
C VAL A 820 -42.86 -21.46 23.49
N GLU A 821 -43.59 -20.54 22.87
CA GLU A 821 -44.14 -20.72 21.52
C GLU A 821 -43.04 -20.97 20.48
N ILE A 822 -41.90 -20.26 20.58
CA ILE A 822 -40.75 -20.47 19.71
C ILE A 822 -40.15 -21.88 19.88
N VAL A 823 -40.09 -22.40 21.12
CA VAL A 823 -39.63 -23.78 21.39
C VAL A 823 -40.64 -24.80 20.89
N GLN A 824 -41.94 -24.56 21.06
CA GLN A 824 -43.01 -25.42 20.54
C GLN A 824 -42.98 -25.49 19.01
N TYR A 825 -42.75 -24.34 18.35
CA TYR A 825 -42.60 -24.27 16.89
C TYR A 825 -41.41 -25.11 16.41
N GLN A 826 -40.26 -24.99 17.07
CA GLN A 826 -39.07 -25.79 16.73
C GLN A 826 -39.28 -27.28 16.99
N ALA A 827 -39.91 -27.63 18.11
CA ALA A 827 -40.27 -29.01 18.41
C ALA A 827 -41.15 -29.60 17.30
N ALA A 828 -42.23 -28.91 16.93
CA ALA A 828 -43.13 -29.34 15.86
C ALA A 828 -42.42 -29.47 14.50
N HIS A 829 -41.53 -28.53 14.15
CA HIS A 829 -40.77 -28.56 12.89
C HIS A 829 -39.81 -29.75 12.81
N HIS A 830 -39.30 -30.21 13.95
CA HIS A 830 -38.42 -31.38 14.06
C HIS A 830 -39.15 -32.67 14.49
N GLU A 831 -40.49 -32.69 14.36
CA GLU A 831 -41.36 -33.83 14.70
C GLU A 831 -41.34 -34.24 16.20
N TYR A 832 -40.85 -33.38 17.10
CA TYR A 832 -40.94 -33.56 18.54
C TYR A 832 -42.29 -33.06 19.09
N ARG A 833 -42.80 -33.75 20.12
CA ARG A 833 -43.96 -33.36 20.91
C ARG A 833 -43.51 -33.04 22.33
N LEU A 834 -43.94 -31.89 22.85
CA LEU A 834 -43.69 -31.52 24.23
C LEU A 834 -44.86 -31.98 25.10
N HIS A 835 -44.57 -32.70 26.19
CA HIS A 835 -45.60 -33.03 27.19
C HIS A 835 -46.16 -31.74 27.84
N GLU A 836 -47.42 -31.75 28.30
CA GLU A 836 -48.06 -30.56 28.91
C GLU A 836 -47.28 -30.02 30.12
N ASP A 837 -46.73 -30.94 30.94
CA ASP A 837 -45.85 -30.57 32.06
C ASP A 837 -44.53 -29.96 31.60
N THR A 838 -44.02 -30.32 30.41
CA THR A 838 -42.78 -29.78 29.83
C THR A 838 -43.00 -28.34 29.39
N VAL A 839 -44.16 -28.03 28.81
CA VAL A 839 -44.56 -26.66 28.45
C VAL A 839 -44.66 -25.78 29.72
N THR A 840 -45.26 -26.32 30.78
CA THR A 840 -45.34 -25.64 32.08
C THR A 840 -43.96 -25.45 32.73
N ALA A 841 -43.04 -26.40 32.57
CA ALA A 841 -41.66 -26.29 33.05
C ALA A 841 -40.85 -25.26 32.25
N LEU A 842 -41.01 -25.22 30.93
CA LEU A 842 -40.39 -24.23 30.03
C LEU A 842 -40.83 -22.80 30.39
N LEU A 843 -42.11 -22.59 30.68
CA LEU A 843 -42.60 -21.27 31.09
C LEU A 843 -41.93 -20.79 32.38
N ARG A 844 -41.87 -21.66 33.40
CA ARG A 844 -41.16 -21.35 34.66
C ARG A 844 -39.67 -21.13 34.46
N TYR A 845 -39.05 -21.89 33.55
CA TYR A 845 -37.66 -21.72 33.19
C TYR A 845 -37.41 -20.33 32.60
N PHE A 846 -38.17 -19.91 31.58
CA PHE A 846 -37.98 -18.59 30.97
C PHE A 846 -38.40 -17.43 31.88
N ASP A 847 -39.33 -17.63 32.82
CA ASP A 847 -39.64 -16.65 33.87
C ASP A 847 -38.47 -16.43 34.84
N SER A 848 -37.64 -17.45 35.05
CA SER A 848 -36.46 -17.37 35.92
C SER A 848 -35.22 -16.76 35.25
N VAL A 849 -35.23 -16.62 33.92
CA VAL A 849 -34.09 -16.07 33.17
C VAL A 849 -34.12 -14.54 33.20
N GLU A 850 -33.05 -13.94 33.72
CA GLU A 850 -32.91 -12.49 33.76
C GLU A 850 -32.78 -11.89 32.35
N ARG A 851 -33.65 -10.92 32.04
CA ARG A 851 -33.65 -10.20 30.76
C ARG A 851 -32.78 -8.95 30.87
N THR A 852 -31.49 -9.13 30.62
CA THR A 852 -30.53 -8.03 30.50
C THR A 852 -30.45 -7.51 29.06
N GLU A 853 -29.77 -6.37 28.83
CA GLU A 853 -29.61 -5.75 27.50
C GLU A 853 -28.91 -6.66 26.46
N ARG A 854 -28.33 -7.79 26.87
CA ARG A 854 -27.69 -8.77 25.97
C ARG A 854 -28.49 -10.07 25.84
N PHE A 855 -29.73 -10.10 26.33
CA PHE A 855 -30.56 -11.28 26.30
C PHE A 855 -30.81 -11.75 24.85
N GLY A 856 -30.54 -13.04 24.60
CA GLY A 856 -30.53 -13.62 23.26
C GLY A 856 -31.92 -13.97 22.69
N ASN A 857 -33.01 -13.75 23.43
CA ASN A 857 -34.39 -13.95 22.95
C ASN A 857 -34.60 -15.27 22.20
N GLY A 858 -35.02 -15.25 20.93
CA GLY A 858 -35.23 -16.45 20.12
C GLY A 858 -33.96 -17.30 19.92
N ARG A 859 -32.77 -16.73 20.04
CA ARG A 859 -31.50 -17.47 20.07
C ARG A 859 -31.39 -18.29 21.36
N THR A 860 -31.80 -17.72 22.50
CA THR A 860 -31.88 -18.45 23.78
C THR A 860 -32.90 -19.58 23.70
N ALA A 861 -34.08 -19.33 23.12
CA ALA A 861 -35.09 -20.37 22.92
C ALA A 861 -34.57 -21.54 22.06
N ARG A 862 -33.85 -21.26 20.96
CA ARG A 862 -33.16 -22.28 20.14
C ARG A 862 -32.15 -23.09 20.93
N GLN A 863 -31.32 -22.42 21.73
CA GLN A 863 -30.31 -23.09 22.56
C GLN A 863 -30.94 -23.98 23.64
N VAL A 864 -32.05 -23.53 24.24
CA VAL A 864 -32.81 -24.33 25.20
C VAL A 864 -33.37 -25.57 24.52
N PHE A 865 -34.03 -25.43 23.36
CA PHE A 865 -34.54 -26.57 22.61
C PHE A 865 -33.44 -27.56 22.20
N GLN A 866 -32.30 -27.06 21.71
CA GLN A 866 -31.15 -27.90 21.37
C GLN A 866 -30.69 -28.73 22.59
N ARG A 867 -30.53 -28.09 23.76
CA ARG A 867 -30.16 -28.80 24.99
C ARG A 867 -31.23 -29.80 25.42
N MET A 868 -32.50 -29.48 25.21
CA MET A 868 -33.58 -30.43 25.47
C MET A 868 -33.49 -31.66 24.57
N THR A 869 -33.16 -31.50 23.29
CA THR A 869 -32.96 -32.64 22.39
C THR A 869 -31.72 -33.47 22.75
N GLU A 870 -30.66 -32.85 23.26
CA GLU A 870 -29.46 -33.56 23.74
C GLU A 870 -29.76 -34.39 25.00
N GLN A 871 -30.52 -33.84 25.95
CA GLN A 871 -30.93 -34.55 27.17
C GLN A 871 -31.95 -35.65 26.88
N HIS A 872 -32.90 -35.37 25.98
CA HIS A 872 -33.84 -36.37 25.45
C HIS A 872 -33.09 -37.55 24.81
N ALA A 873 -32.09 -37.28 23.96
CA ALA A 873 -31.30 -38.32 23.32
C ALA A 873 -30.52 -39.18 24.33
N GLN A 874 -29.98 -38.59 25.38
CA GLN A 874 -29.31 -39.32 26.47
C GLN A 874 -30.30 -40.23 27.21
N ARG A 875 -31.47 -39.70 27.58
CA ARG A 875 -32.52 -40.47 28.27
C ARG A 875 -33.03 -41.64 27.43
N VAL A 876 -33.25 -41.42 26.14
CA VAL A 876 -33.78 -42.44 25.23
C VAL A 876 -32.73 -43.50 24.91
N ALA A 877 -31.44 -43.15 24.86
CA ALA A 877 -30.34 -44.09 24.65
C ALA A 877 -30.20 -45.13 25.78
N ASP A 878 -30.68 -44.82 26.99
CA ASP A 878 -30.67 -45.71 28.15
C ASP A 878 -31.87 -46.69 28.20
N LEU A 879 -32.80 -46.62 27.23
CA LEU A 879 -33.95 -47.54 27.13
C LEU A 879 -33.58 -48.79 26.30
N GLU A 880 -34.01 -49.97 26.75
CA GLU A 880 -33.70 -51.25 26.07
C GLU A 880 -34.42 -51.41 24.70
N ASP A 881 -35.62 -50.85 24.53
CA ASP A 881 -36.40 -50.90 23.28
C ASP A 881 -37.38 -49.70 23.17
N PRO A 882 -36.91 -48.50 22.79
CA PRO A 882 -37.74 -47.30 22.73
C PRO A 882 -38.71 -47.32 21.53
N ASP A 883 -39.97 -46.96 21.75
CA ASP A 883 -40.98 -46.87 20.69
C ASP A 883 -40.99 -45.50 19.99
N THR A 884 -41.79 -45.34 18.94
CA THR A 884 -41.89 -44.06 18.21
C THR A 884 -42.40 -42.91 19.08
N ALA A 885 -43.18 -43.19 20.13
CA ALA A 885 -43.62 -42.16 21.06
C ALA A 885 -42.47 -41.71 21.97
N ASP A 886 -41.61 -42.63 22.42
CA ASP A 886 -40.40 -42.32 23.20
C ASP A 886 -39.40 -41.48 22.40
N LEU A 887 -39.24 -41.78 21.11
CA LEU A 887 -38.37 -41.05 20.18
C LEU A 887 -38.85 -39.61 19.90
N ALA A 888 -40.14 -39.33 20.09
CA ALA A 888 -40.75 -38.04 19.76
C ALA A 888 -41.16 -37.21 21.00
N LEU A 889 -41.36 -37.82 22.17
CA LEU A 889 -41.89 -37.14 23.36
C LEU A 889 -40.78 -36.59 24.27
N VAL A 890 -40.77 -35.27 24.44
CA VAL A 890 -39.85 -34.55 25.33
C VAL A 890 -40.53 -34.25 26.67
N LEU A 891 -39.88 -34.67 27.76
CA LEU A 891 -40.41 -34.64 29.13
C LEU A 891 -39.76 -33.51 29.97
N PRO A 892 -40.34 -33.14 31.12
CA PRO A 892 -39.81 -32.04 31.95
C PRO A 892 -38.38 -32.27 32.45
N GLN A 893 -37.97 -33.53 32.59
CA GLN A 893 -36.62 -33.92 33.00
C GLN A 893 -35.56 -33.70 31.92
N ASP A 894 -35.98 -33.48 30.67
CA ASP A 894 -35.10 -33.14 29.55
C ASP A 894 -34.84 -31.62 29.47
N LEU A 895 -35.29 -30.85 30.46
CA LEU A 895 -35.05 -29.42 30.53
C LEU A 895 -33.67 -29.13 31.15
N PRO A 896 -32.85 -28.24 30.55
CA PRO A 896 -31.57 -27.88 31.15
C PRO A 896 -31.74 -27.29 32.56
N PRO A 897 -30.82 -27.56 33.50
CA PRO A 897 -30.87 -26.96 34.83
C PRO A 897 -30.80 -25.44 34.74
N VAL A 898 -31.54 -24.75 35.60
CA VAL A 898 -31.49 -23.29 35.71
C VAL A 898 -30.10 -22.92 36.23
N VAL A 899 -29.28 -22.31 35.37
CA VAL A 899 -28.03 -21.68 35.79
C VAL A 899 -28.41 -20.34 36.40
N LEU A 900 -28.37 -20.25 37.73
CA LEU A 900 -28.55 -19.01 38.48
C LEU A 900 -27.44 -18.01 38.20
#